data_AF-A0A3E5B3F9-F1
#
_entry.id   AF-A0A3E5B3F9-F1
#
_cell.length_a   1.000
_cell.length_b   1.000
_cell.length_c   1.000
_cell.angle_alpha   90.00
_cell.angle_beta   90.00
_cell.angle_gamma   90.00
#
_symmetry.space_group_name_H-M   'P 1'
#
loop_
_entity.id
_entity.type
_entity.pdbx_description
1 polymer ?
#
loop_
_entity_poly.entity_id
_entity_poly.type
_entity_poly.pdbx_seq_one_letter_code
_entity_poly.pdbx_strand_id
1 'polypeptide(L)'
;MNRIRIHILFLIVILAGGIQAQNPRSVFTDRPADTAAVYFTPEYFSIKADGSADVSDALQEALNVAKHKESGCGILFVPEGVYKLSKTIYVPAGVRLIGYGAKRPVFVLTQNAPGFREETSETNKGKYLFWFISGSYRPERPVTDANAGTFYSSLMNADIRIEDGNPNASAIRAHFAQHCSISNVTIHVGKGRAGIVDAGNHLENVSVFGGEYGIDTDKSAPGWPIMLLNTYFEGQRKSAILTNEGGLTIVRMKVKDVPVAVEIKEDAPDRLFMEDCIFENVHRTGVILTDAGNAATQINLRNIQCKNVPVFSLERSTNEQVPGKGKTYRVTRFTFGFNADSLEDAPQIAREAETETIKSIIPLDASDTPMLPAMDQWVNIRDLGAKGDGFSDDTQIFREAVEKYSNIYLPQGWYVVKDPLVLKQKTNLIGLHPGTTIMLTLGGNPAFSGFGAPQAQLTTPEGGTNIVCGIFLNADAYNYRAVNCKWMAGEGSYLYDVKFSGHDKNRFFHNGQSAANPLEKPMPITPETHDLILRAWDNQHWSLWITNGGGGTFRDLWTANEYSSAGLYVSHTETPGRIYGMSLEHHLRNEAIFRNVANWKIYDFQFEVEAEGVDTQPLDLIDCRNMTFANFYSYRVSRMLKSYPSAIRTWNCKDIEFLNLHNYAHARVKFTSNASLYDVNTRHEARRWEFARLKLTGEENRKYPLNNEKGKAEVIASGFEFIDGLAKDSRGNIYFCESRMRRIYKLDAANGQVTSIADFPWNAVALVCDTEDNLIVVTKYISQPGYNNDDTRNDRQPLFGWRGSGGLWGFTYVPKLYSIRPKNADESFQVLPLVNMEQIQAPKKVCYLANRTITQNEYYGGRKPAQCFVAPDGVTIIPYYEDLFRCSSIVEAAPGEAIYTLDEYHQRVIRSEVDERGFLQSSHLFADGGDRSVVTDQAGNVYVANGDISIFDSTGKPIGTIEVPERPTSLLIAGDKLYITAVSSLYQVSIQ
;
A
#
# COMPACT_ATOMS: atom_id res chain seq x y z
N MET A 1 -20.93 59.52 -30.36
CA MET A 1 -20.72 58.12 -30.81
C MET A 1 -19.47 57.43 -30.26
N ASN A 2 -18.42 58.13 -29.80
CA ASN A 2 -17.19 57.48 -29.31
C ASN A 2 -17.19 56.99 -27.85
N ARG A 3 -18.14 57.41 -27.00
CA ARG A 3 -18.24 56.92 -25.60
C ARG A 3 -18.95 55.57 -25.45
N ILE A 4 -19.79 55.17 -26.41
CA ILE A 4 -20.54 53.90 -26.36
C ILE A 4 -19.67 52.71 -26.82
N ARG A 5 -18.67 52.93 -27.68
CA ARG A 5 -17.75 51.87 -28.14
C ARG A 5 -16.72 51.45 -27.08
N ILE A 6 -16.32 52.35 -26.18
CA ILE A 6 -15.33 52.03 -25.13
C ILE A 6 -15.95 51.18 -24.01
N HIS A 7 -17.23 51.35 -23.70
CA HIS A 7 -17.91 50.55 -22.68
C HIS A 7 -18.27 49.15 -23.17
N ILE A 8 -18.52 48.96 -24.47
CA ILE A 8 -18.75 47.63 -25.06
C ILE A 8 -17.44 46.83 -25.17
N LEU A 9 -16.30 47.48 -25.46
CA LEU A 9 -15.00 46.80 -25.51
C LEU A 9 -14.50 46.38 -24.11
N PHE A 10 -14.76 47.16 -23.06
CA PHE A 10 -14.44 46.80 -21.68
C PHE A 10 -15.38 45.71 -21.12
N LEU A 11 -16.65 45.68 -21.52
CA LEU A 11 -17.57 44.60 -21.14
C LEU A 11 -17.19 43.26 -21.78
N ILE A 12 -16.70 43.26 -23.03
CA ILE A 12 -16.29 42.04 -23.74
C ILE A 12 -14.97 41.47 -23.19
N VAL A 13 -14.04 42.32 -22.73
CA VAL A 13 -12.78 41.86 -22.09
C VAL A 13 -13.00 41.36 -20.66
N ILE A 14 -13.99 41.89 -19.92
CA ILE A 14 -14.35 41.39 -18.58
C ILE A 14 -15.22 40.11 -18.66
N LEU A 15 -16.08 39.97 -19.68
CA LEU A 15 -16.81 38.72 -19.95
C LEU A 15 -15.90 37.60 -20.52
N ALA A 16 -14.86 37.94 -21.26
CA ALA A 16 -13.88 36.96 -21.76
C ALA A 16 -12.87 36.54 -20.68
N GLY A 17 -12.41 37.46 -19.83
CA GLY A 17 -11.40 37.18 -18.79
C GLY A 17 -11.89 36.38 -17.59
N GLY A 18 -13.20 36.42 -17.28
CA GLY A 18 -13.81 35.65 -16.18
C GLY A 18 -14.20 34.22 -16.54
N ILE A 19 -14.43 33.94 -17.83
CA ILE A 19 -14.84 32.60 -18.32
C ILE A 19 -13.61 31.78 -18.76
N GLN A 20 -12.49 32.43 -19.10
CA GLN A 20 -11.28 31.75 -19.59
C GLN A 20 -10.50 30.95 -18.53
N ALA A 21 -10.68 31.24 -17.24
CA ALA A 21 -9.91 30.61 -16.17
C ALA A 21 -10.41 29.22 -15.74
N GLN A 22 -11.62 28.80 -16.18
CA GLN A 22 -12.29 27.62 -15.60
C GLN A 22 -12.85 26.63 -16.63
N ASN A 23 -12.59 26.80 -17.93
CA ASN A 23 -12.82 25.75 -18.92
C ASN A 23 -11.48 25.04 -19.16
N PRO A 24 -11.25 23.83 -18.62
CA PRO A 24 -9.95 23.21 -18.74
C PRO A 24 -9.73 22.79 -20.20
N ARG A 25 -8.53 23.10 -20.72
CA ARG A 25 -8.11 22.77 -22.08
C ARG A 25 -8.14 21.24 -22.28
N SER A 26 -8.25 20.80 -23.52
CA SER A 26 -8.06 19.38 -23.86
C SER A 26 -6.69 18.92 -23.36
N VAL A 27 -6.65 17.82 -22.60
CA VAL A 27 -5.39 17.25 -22.08
C VAL A 27 -4.74 16.28 -23.07
N PHE A 28 -5.53 15.70 -23.98
CA PHE A 28 -5.04 14.93 -25.12
C PHE A 28 -5.30 15.73 -26.40
N THR A 29 -4.29 16.45 -26.87
CA THR A 29 -4.43 17.40 -27.99
C THR A 29 -4.39 16.74 -29.37
N ASP A 30 -3.81 15.54 -29.45
CA ASP A 30 -3.59 14.81 -30.70
C ASP A 30 -4.14 13.39 -30.60
N ARG A 31 -4.29 12.72 -31.75
CA ARG A 31 -4.76 11.32 -31.81
C ARG A 31 -3.66 10.37 -31.31
N PRO A 32 -3.83 9.65 -30.19
CA PRO A 32 -2.88 8.62 -29.78
C PRO A 32 -2.79 7.52 -30.83
N ALA A 33 -1.60 6.97 -31.05
CA ALA A 33 -1.37 5.88 -32.01
C ALA A 33 -1.39 4.53 -31.29
N ASP A 34 -2.56 3.89 -31.28
CA ASP A 34 -2.78 2.58 -30.68
C ASP A 34 -3.61 1.69 -31.61
N THR A 35 -3.03 0.59 -32.09
CA THR A 35 -3.67 -0.33 -33.04
C THR A 35 -4.72 -1.25 -32.41
N ALA A 36 -4.69 -1.42 -31.09
CA ALA A 36 -5.66 -2.23 -30.35
C ALA A 36 -6.89 -1.40 -29.93
N ALA A 37 -6.79 -0.06 -29.95
CA ALA A 37 -7.90 0.84 -29.65
C ALA A 37 -8.97 0.89 -30.76
N VAL A 38 -10.16 1.35 -30.40
CA VAL A 38 -11.25 1.69 -31.34
C VAL A 38 -11.30 3.20 -31.52
N TYR A 39 -11.48 3.66 -32.76
CA TYR A 39 -11.57 5.10 -33.08
C TYR A 39 -12.97 5.45 -33.56
N PHE A 40 -13.67 6.32 -32.83
CA PHE A 40 -15.02 6.77 -33.17
C PHE A 40 -15.00 7.83 -34.27
N THR A 41 -14.72 7.38 -35.50
CA THR A 41 -14.57 8.23 -36.68
C THR A 41 -15.51 7.79 -37.82
N PRO A 42 -15.81 8.67 -38.79
CA PRO A 42 -16.59 8.31 -39.97
C PRO A 42 -16.01 7.19 -40.83
N GLU A 43 -14.73 6.85 -40.66
CA GLU A 43 -14.07 5.74 -41.34
C GLU A 43 -14.60 4.38 -40.85
N TYR A 44 -14.88 4.27 -39.55
CA TYR A 44 -15.27 3.01 -38.92
C TYR A 44 -16.76 2.94 -38.52
N PHE A 45 -17.41 4.10 -38.35
CA PHE A 45 -18.80 4.18 -37.89
C PHE A 45 -19.60 5.18 -38.73
N SER A 46 -20.89 4.91 -38.90
CA SER A 46 -21.80 5.80 -39.65
C SER A 46 -22.20 7.03 -38.83
N ILE A 47 -21.30 8.00 -38.70
CA ILE A 47 -21.46 9.15 -37.79
C ILE A 47 -21.17 10.50 -38.45
N LYS A 48 -21.69 11.56 -37.83
CA LYS A 48 -21.27 12.94 -38.07
C LYS A 48 -20.96 13.60 -36.73
N ALA A 49 -19.79 14.23 -36.62
CA ALA A 49 -19.31 14.89 -35.42
C ALA A 49 -19.58 16.42 -35.42
N ASP A 50 -20.58 16.87 -36.18
CA ASP A 50 -20.98 18.28 -36.33
C ASP A 50 -22.24 18.64 -35.53
N GLY A 51 -22.78 17.69 -34.75
CA GLY A 51 -24.01 17.83 -33.98
C GLY A 51 -25.31 17.73 -34.81
N SER A 52 -25.23 17.43 -36.11
CA SER A 52 -26.40 17.38 -36.99
C SER A 52 -27.18 16.06 -36.91
N ALA A 53 -26.50 14.95 -36.61
CA ALA A 53 -27.07 13.62 -36.57
C ALA A 53 -27.01 13.02 -35.17
N ASP A 54 -28.04 12.26 -34.81
CA ASP A 54 -28.00 11.43 -33.60
C ASP A 54 -27.05 10.26 -33.79
N VAL A 55 -26.10 10.10 -32.87
CA VAL A 55 -25.07 9.06 -32.94
C VAL A 55 -25.17 8.06 -31.78
N SER A 56 -26.26 8.05 -31.02
CA SER A 56 -26.40 7.20 -29.83
C SER A 56 -26.14 5.71 -30.13
N ASP A 57 -26.73 5.17 -31.19
CA ASP A 57 -26.58 3.75 -31.53
C ASP A 57 -25.15 3.42 -32.02
N ALA A 58 -24.55 4.30 -32.82
CA ALA A 58 -23.18 4.14 -33.29
C ALA A 58 -22.16 4.24 -32.15
N LEU A 59 -22.38 5.14 -31.19
CA LEU A 59 -21.52 5.26 -30.01
C LEU A 59 -21.63 4.02 -29.13
N GLN A 60 -22.84 3.50 -28.94
CA GLN A 60 -23.05 2.26 -28.20
C GLN A 60 -22.39 1.05 -28.89
N GLU A 61 -22.48 0.97 -30.22
CA GLU A 61 -21.77 -0.04 -31.01
C GLU A 61 -20.25 0.07 -30.81
N ALA A 62 -19.69 1.28 -30.89
CA ALA A 62 -18.25 1.48 -30.71
C ALA A 62 -17.74 1.07 -29.32
N LEU A 63 -18.52 1.34 -28.26
CA LEU A 63 -18.22 0.86 -26.90
C LEU A 63 -18.27 -0.67 -26.79
N ASN A 64 -19.24 -1.30 -27.45
CA ASN A 64 -19.34 -2.76 -27.50
C ASN A 64 -18.15 -3.37 -28.26
N VAL A 65 -17.72 -2.77 -29.36
CA VAL A 65 -16.51 -3.19 -30.08
C VAL A 65 -15.28 -3.07 -29.18
N ALA A 66 -15.10 -1.94 -28.49
CA ALA A 66 -13.98 -1.71 -27.59
C ALA A 66 -13.93 -2.76 -26.47
N LYS A 67 -15.08 -3.11 -25.87
CA LYS A 67 -15.20 -4.16 -24.85
C LYS A 67 -14.67 -5.52 -25.31
N HIS A 68 -14.70 -5.81 -26.60
CA HIS A 68 -14.32 -7.12 -27.15
C HIS A 68 -12.91 -7.15 -27.77
N LYS A 69 -12.15 -6.06 -27.74
CA LYS A 69 -10.80 -6.00 -28.32
C LYS A 69 -9.75 -6.73 -27.47
N GLU A 70 -9.64 -6.43 -26.19
CA GLU A 70 -8.54 -6.89 -25.33
C GLU A 70 -9.05 -7.66 -24.11
N SER A 71 -9.43 -8.94 -24.27
CA SER A 71 -9.86 -9.81 -23.16
C SER A 71 -10.99 -9.23 -22.28
N GLY A 72 -11.89 -8.43 -22.84
CA GLY A 72 -12.94 -7.78 -22.05
C GLY A 72 -12.57 -6.39 -21.53
N CYS A 73 -11.46 -5.79 -21.96
CA CYS A 73 -11.12 -4.39 -21.74
C CYS A 73 -10.82 -3.69 -23.08
N GLY A 74 -10.73 -2.35 -23.07
CA GLY A 74 -10.32 -1.61 -24.27
C GLY A 74 -10.49 -0.10 -24.17
N ILE A 75 -9.96 0.61 -25.16
CA ILE A 75 -10.05 2.06 -25.29
C ILE A 75 -10.92 2.42 -26.51
N LEU A 76 -11.85 3.37 -26.31
CA LEU A 76 -12.54 4.08 -27.37
C LEU A 76 -12.03 5.53 -27.42
N PHE A 77 -11.30 5.87 -28.48
CA PHE A 77 -10.87 7.23 -28.76
C PHE A 77 -11.93 8.01 -29.52
N VAL A 78 -12.28 9.20 -29.04
CA VAL A 78 -13.30 10.07 -29.64
C VAL A 78 -12.66 11.40 -30.05
N PRO A 79 -12.62 11.73 -31.37
CA PRO A 79 -12.03 12.99 -31.82
C PRO A 79 -12.86 14.19 -31.38
N GLU A 80 -12.25 15.38 -31.45
CA GLU A 80 -12.96 16.63 -31.25
C GLU A 80 -14.18 16.73 -32.18
N GLY A 81 -15.28 17.25 -31.63
CA GLY A 81 -16.54 17.30 -32.34
C GLY A 81 -17.73 17.47 -31.40
N VAL A 82 -18.92 17.59 -31.99
CA VAL A 82 -20.19 17.66 -31.28
C VAL A 82 -20.99 16.41 -31.64
N TYR A 83 -21.34 15.61 -30.64
CA TYR A 83 -22.00 14.32 -30.78
C TYR A 83 -23.39 14.40 -30.15
N LYS A 84 -24.42 14.44 -30.99
CA LYS A 84 -25.80 14.53 -30.53
C LYS A 84 -26.31 13.14 -30.11
N LEU A 85 -26.93 13.06 -28.95
CA LEU A 85 -27.45 11.84 -28.34
C LEU A 85 -28.93 12.02 -27.99
N SER A 86 -29.72 10.96 -28.10
CA SER A 86 -31.10 10.90 -27.60
C SER A 86 -31.38 9.73 -26.66
N LYS A 87 -30.40 8.83 -26.47
CA LYS A 87 -30.52 7.63 -25.64
C LYS A 87 -29.43 7.60 -24.57
N THR A 88 -29.68 6.79 -23.54
CA THR A 88 -28.64 6.40 -22.57
C THR A 88 -27.55 5.61 -23.28
N ILE A 89 -26.30 5.92 -22.94
CA ILE A 89 -25.09 5.27 -23.40
C ILE A 89 -24.56 4.43 -22.23
N TYR A 90 -24.52 3.12 -22.43
CA TYR A 90 -24.06 2.16 -21.44
C TYR A 90 -22.56 1.92 -21.64
N VAL A 91 -21.76 2.25 -20.64
CA VAL A 91 -20.31 2.09 -20.66
C VAL A 91 -19.95 0.77 -19.99
N PRO A 92 -19.47 -0.25 -20.73
CA PRO A 92 -19.13 -1.55 -20.17
C PRO A 92 -17.94 -1.49 -19.22
N ALA A 93 -17.91 -2.40 -18.23
CA ALA A 93 -16.75 -2.59 -17.37
C ALA A 93 -15.46 -2.78 -18.18
N GLY A 94 -14.36 -2.17 -17.76
CA GLY A 94 -13.05 -2.26 -18.42
C GLY A 94 -12.93 -1.47 -19.73
N VAL A 95 -13.90 -0.60 -20.06
CA VAL A 95 -13.81 0.27 -21.25
C VAL A 95 -13.53 1.71 -20.83
N ARG A 96 -12.56 2.34 -21.49
CA ARG A 96 -12.24 3.76 -21.33
C ARG A 96 -12.64 4.55 -22.56
N LEU A 97 -13.47 5.57 -22.38
CA LEU A 97 -13.77 6.57 -23.41
C LEU A 97 -12.84 7.76 -23.21
N ILE A 98 -11.99 8.03 -24.20
CA ILE A 98 -10.98 9.09 -24.13
C ILE A 98 -11.16 10.05 -25.30
N GLY A 99 -11.51 11.30 -24.99
CA GLY A 99 -11.58 12.37 -25.98
C GLY A 99 -10.19 12.87 -26.40
N TYR A 100 -10.03 13.31 -27.64
CA TYR A 100 -8.79 13.93 -28.12
C TYR A 100 -9.04 15.03 -29.15
N GLY A 101 -8.08 15.96 -29.28
CA GLY A 101 -8.12 17.07 -30.22
C GLY A 101 -7.82 18.40 -29.54
N ALA A 102 -7.72 19.48 -30.32
CA ALA A 102 -7.47 20.82 -29.78
C ALA A 102 -8.58 21.26 -28.81
N LYS A 103 -9.80 20.78 -29.05
CA LYS A 103 -10.93 20.85 -28.13
C LYS A 103 -11.38 19.46 -27.73
N ARG A 104 -12.01 19.36 -26.56
CA ARG A 104 -12.64 18.11 -26.13
C ARG A 104 -13.87 17.81 -26.99
N PRO A 105 -14.18 16.53 -27.28
CA PRO A 105 -15.49 16.16 -27.80
C PRO A 105 -16.60 16.59 -26.84
N VAL A 106 -17.73 17.04 -27.38
CA VAL A 106 -18.90 17.46 -26.63
C VAL A 106 -20.07 16.52 -26.93
N PHE A 107 -20.53 15.78 -25.92
CA PHE A 107 -21.73 14.94 -26.00
C PHE A 107 -22.97 15.75 -25.60
N VAL A 108 -23.95 15.85 -26.50
CA VAL A 108 -25.13 16.71 -26.32
C VAL A 108 -26.39 15.86 -26.27
N LEU A 109 -27.03 15.77 -25.10
CA LEU A 109 -28.39 15.21 -25.01
C LEU A 109 -29.37 16.19 -25.64
N THR A 110 -30.06 15.75 -26.70
CA THR A 110 -30.99 16.60 -27.45
C THR A 110 -32.15 17.11 -26.59
N GLN A 111 -32.75 18.22 -27.02
CA GLN A 111 -33.95 18.75 -26.38
C GLN A 111 -35.08 17.72 -26.36
N ASN A 112 -35.81 17.66 -25.25
CA ASN A 112 -36.96 16.77 -25.07
C ASN A 112 -36.65 15.29 -25.41
N ALA A 113 -35.48 14.80 -25.03
CA ALA A 113 -35.05 13.44 -25.34
C ALA A 113 -36.00 12.40 -24.73
N PRO A 114 -36.36 11.33 -25.48
CA PRO A 114 -37.29 10.31 -25.00
C PRO A 114 -36.87 9.67 -23.66
N GLY A 115 -37.79 9.66 -22.70
CA GLY A 115 -37.61 9.09 -21.37
C GLY A 115 -36.77 9.92 -20.39
N PHE A 116 -36.21 11.08 -20.79
CA PHE A 116 -35.50 11.99 -19.87
C PHE A 116 -36.41 13.07 -19.25
N ARG A 117 -37.73 12.94 -19.46
CA ARG A 117 -38.78 13.87 -19.01
C ARG A 117 -39.61 13.35 -17.85
N GLU A 118 -39.75 12.03 -17.76
CA GLU A 118 -40.69 11.33 -16.87
C GLU A 118 -39.92 10.70 -15.72
N GLU A 119 -40.50 10.68 -14.52
CA GLU A 119 -39.96 9.90 -13.41
C GLU A 119 -40.43 8.45 -13.59
N THR A 120 -39.50 7.51 -13.58
CA THR A 120 -39.72 6.06 -13.62
C THR A 120 -39.10 5.39 -12.40
N SER A 121 -39.51 4.15 -12.09
CA SER A 121 -38.96 3.36 -10.97
C SER A 121 -37.48 2.98 -11.11
N GLU A 122 -36.91 3.07 -12.31
CA GLU A 122 -35.46 2.91 -12.57
C GLU A 122 -34.69 4.24 -12.35
N THR A 123 -35.41 5.34 -12.08
CA THR A 123 -34.88 6.73 -12.12
C THR A 123 -35.16 7.51 -10.83
N ASN A 124 -35.16 6.86 -9.67
CA ASN A 124 -35.30 7.53 -8.37
C ASN A 124 -34.25 8.66 -8.19
N LYS A 125 -33.14 8.59 -8.95
CA LYS A 125 -32.09 9.61 -9.08
C LYS A 125 -31.92 10.17 -10.51
N GLY A 126 -32.98 10.13 -11.31
CA GLY A 126 -33.01 10.57 -12.70
C GLY A 126 -32.62 9.48 -13.71
N LYS A 127 -32.75 9.80 -15.00
CA LYS A 127 -32.30 8.96 -16.12
C LYS A 127 -30.90 9.39 -16.55
N TYR A 128 -30.02 8.43 -16.73
CA TYR A 128 -28.60 8.67 -16.94
C TYR A 128 -28.27 8.81 -18.44
N LEU A 129 -27.51 9.83 -18.84
CA LEU A 129 -26.99 9.93 -20.20
C LEU A 129 -25.87 8.92 -20.41
N PHE A 130 -24.89 8.88 -19.51
CA PHE A 130 -23.87 7.84 -19.44
C PHE A 130 -24.10 6.97 -18.21
N TRP A 131 -24.21 5.67 -18.41
CA TRP A 131 -24.41 4.69 -17.33
C TRP A 131 -23.31 3.64 -17.39
N PHE A 132 -22.42 3.65 -16.39
CA PHE A 132 -21.43 2.60 -16.22
C PHE A 132 -22.08 1.31 -15.71
N ILE A 133 -21.76 0.19 -16.35
CA ILE A 133 -22.39 -1.11 -16.09
C ILE A 133 -21.33 -2.19 -15.84
N SER A 134 -21.68 -3.22 -15.06
CA SER A 134 -20.75 -4.29 -14.68
C SER A 134 -20.36 -5.26 -15.81
N GLY A 135 -21.13 -5.30 -16.89
CA GLY A 135 -20.99 -6.27 -17.99
C GLY A 135 -20.98 -5.65 -19.38
N SER A 136 -21.16 -6.50 -20.41
CA SER A 136 -21.38 -6.02 -21.78
C SER A 136 -22.83 -5.59 -21.97
N TYR A 137 -23.07 -4.51 -22.71
CA TYR A 137 -24.42 -4.07 -23.03
C TYR A 137 -25.01 -4.90 -24.17
N ARG A 138 -26.25 -5.37 -23.97
CA ARG A 138 -27.05 -6.02 -25.02
C ARG A 138 -28.50 -5.56 -24.92
N PRO A 139 -29.12 -5.06 -26.01
CA PRO A 139 -30.45 -4.47 -25.96
C PRO A 139 -31.55 -5.45 -25.54
N GLU A 140 -31.35 -6.74 -25.75
CA GLU A 140 -32.31 -7.80 -25.40
C GLU A 140 -32.23 -8.28 -23.94
N ARG A 141 -31.31 -7.75 -23.13
CA ARG A 141 -31.10 -8.17 -21.74
C ARG A 141 -31.31 -7.01 -20.77
N PRO A 142 -31.77 -7.29 -19.53
CA PRO A 142 -31.74 -6.31 -18.46
C PRO A 142 -30.32 -5.77 -18.25
N VAL A 143 -30.22 -4.47 -17.99
CA VAL A 143 -28.97 -3.80 -17.69
C VAL A 143 -28.63 -4.03 -16.21
N THR A 144 -27.44 -4.57 -15.95
CA THR A 144 -26.92 -4.68 -14.59
C THR A 144 -26.07 -3.47 -14.27
N ASP A 145 -26.43 -2.73 -13.22
CA ASP A 145 -25.65 -1.59 -12.72
C ASP A 145 -24.20 -1.99 -12.45
N ALA A 146 -23.30 -1.01 -12.45
CA ALA A 146 -21.96 -1.20 -11.93
C ALA A 146 -22.01 -1.56 -10.43
N ASN A 147 -21.00 -2.30 -9.98
CA ASN A 147 -20.92 -2.86 -8.63
C ASN A 147 -19.45 -2.95 -8.18
N ALA A 148 -19.22 -3.49 -6.97
CA ALA A 148 -17.89 -3.65 -6.39
C ALA A 148 -16.88 -4.45 -7.24
N GLY A 149 -17.33 -5.20 -8.26
CA GLY A 149 -16.47 -5.90 -9.23
C GLY A 149 -16.24 -5.16 -10.56
N THR A 150 -16.70 -3.91 -10.67
CA THR A 150 -16.61 -3.11 -11.90
C THR A 150 -15.35 -2.24 -11.86
N PHE A 151 -14.31 -2.68 -12.58
CA PHE A 151 -12.97 -2.08 -12.57
C PHE A 151 -12.57 -1.47 -13.92
N TYR A 152 -11.54 -0.61 -13.90
CA TYR A 152 -10.80 -0.07 -15.07
C TYR A 152 -11.57 0.85 -16.05
N SER A 153 -12.83 1.17 -15.78
CA SER A 153 -13.69 1.92 -16.72
C SER A 153 -13.56 3.43 -16.53
N SER A 154 -13.54 4.22 -17.59
CA SER A 154 -13.37 5.67 -17.43
C SER A 154 -14.01 6.51 -18.52
N LEU A 155 -14.36 7.75 -18.17
CA LEU A 155 -14.67 8.83 -19.10
C LEU A 155 -13.61 9.93 -18.89
N MET A 156 -12.80 10.19 -19.92
CA MET A 156 -11.67 11.12 -19.85
C MET A 156 -11.70 12.15 -20.97
N ASN A 157 -11.37 13.40 -20.65
CA ASN A 157 -11.13 14.48 -21.61
C ASN A 157 -12.31 14.73 -22.57
N ALA A 158 -13.53 14.80 -22.04
CA ALA A 158 -14.76 15.02 -22.80
C ALA A 158 -15.70 15.97 -22.06
N ASP A 159 -16.57 16.67 -22.77
CA ASP A 159 -17.60 17.51 -22.16
C ASP A 159 -19.00 16.96 -22.44
N ILE A 160 -19.94 17.23 -21.54
CA ILE A 160 -21.33 16.80 -21.63
C ILE A 160 -22.25 18.03 -21.52
N ARG A 161 -23.28 18.09 -22.36
CA ARG A 161 -24.32 19.11 -22.30
C ARG A 161 -25.71 18.49 -22.35
N ILE A 162 -26.55 18.84 -21.39
CA ILE A 162 -27.96 18.49 -21.35
C ILE A 162 -28.76 19.69 -21.84
N GLU A 163 -29.45 19.54 -22.97
CA GLU A 163 -30.32 20.59 -23.51
C GLU A 163 -31.66 20.67 -22.75
N ASP A 164 -32.37 21.79 -22.96
CA ASP A 164 -33.67 22.06 -22.33
C ASP A 164 -34.74 20.97 -22.61
N GLY A 165 -35.67 20.82 -21.68
CA GLY A 165 -36.76 19.83 -21.78
C GLY A 165 -36.40 18.44 -21.28
N ASN A 166 -35.31 18.29 -20.51
CA ASN A 166 -34.85 17.04 -19.91
C ASN A 166 -34.72 17.15 -18.36
N PRO A 167 -35.80 17.48 -17.61
CA PRO A 167 -35.71 17.78 -16.18
C PRO A 167 -35.19 16.61 -15.33
N ASN A 168 -35.39 15.37 -15.79
CA ASN A 168 -34.98 14.17 -15.06
C ASN A 168 -33.62 13.63 -15.52
N ALA A 169 -32.92 14.32 -16.42
CA ALA A 169 -31.63 13.88 -16.89
C ALA A 169 -30.53 14.10 -15.84
N SER A 170 -29.77 13.05 -15.60
CA SER A 170 -28.48 13.09 -14.90
C SER A 170 -27.39 12.73 -15.89
N ALA A 171 -26.25 13.43 -15.88
CA ALA A 171 -25.26 13.24 -16.95
C ALA A 171 -24.53 11.89 -16.84
N ILE A 172 -24.09 11.50 -15.63
CA ILE A 172 -23.29 10.29 -15.43
C ILE A 172 -23.79 9.50 -14.22
N ARG A 173 -23.94 8.18 -14.36
CA ARG A 173 -24.11 7.21 -13.27
C ARG A 173 -22.83 6.41 -13.11
N ALA A 174 -22.10 6.64 -12.01
CA ALA A 174 -20.71 6.20 -11.82
C ALA A 174 -20.52 5.17 -10.68
N HIS A 175 -21.38 4.14 -10.59
CA HIS A 175 -21.38 3.14 -9.50
C HIS A 175 -20.25 2.11 -9.52
N PHE A 176 -19.03 2.54 -9.78
CA PHE A 176 -17.94 1.60 -10.04
C PHE A 176 -16.91 1.59 -8.91
N ALA A 177 -15.98 0.64 -9.00
CA ALA A 177 -14.94 0.38 -8.01
C ALA A 177 -13.56 0.84 -8.52
N GLN A 178 -12.46 0.22 -8.08
CA GLN A 178 -11.10 0.72 -8.33
C GLN A 178 -10.72 0.85 -9.80
N HIS A 179 -9.75 1.74 -10.07
CA HIS A 179 -9.28 2.13 -11.40
C HIS A 179 -10.37 2.59 -12.35
N CYS A 180 -11.55 2.92 -11.81
CA CYS A 180 -12.57 3.62 -12.53
C CYS A 180 -12.56 5.08 -12.11
N SER A 181 -12.64 5.96 -13.10
CA SER A 181 -12.50 7.40 -12.86
C SER A 181 -13.26 8.24 -13.87
N ILE A 182 -13.61 9.45 -13.45
CA ILE A 182 -14.07 10.52 -14.34
C ILE A 182 -13.03 11.64 -14.25
N SER A 183 -12.37 11.96 -15.36
CA SER A 183 -11.28 12.94 -15.34
C SER A 183 -11.32 13.93 -16.49
N ASN A 184 -11.05 15.21 -16.18
CA ASN A 184 -10.99 16.28 -17.17
C ASN A 184 -12.32 16.41 -17.95
N VAL A 185 -13.44 16.53 -17.22
CA VAL A 185 -14.79 16.56 -17.79
C VAL A 185 -15.55 17.80 -17.35
N THR A 186 -16.17 18.49 -18.30
CA THR A 186 -17.11 19.59 -18.03
C THR A 186 -18.54 19.15 -18.30
N ILE A 187 -19.44 19.33 -17.34
CA ILE A 187 -20.84 18.92 -17.43
C ILE A 187 -21.74 20.13 -17.30
N HIS A 188 -22.46 20.46 -18.36
CA HIS A 188 -23.52 21.46 -18.37
C HIS A 188 -24.88 20.78 -18.24
N VAL A 189 -25.39 20.72 -17.01
CA VAL A 189 -26.66 20.04 -16.66
C VAL A 189 -27.87 20.92 -16.98
N GLY A 190 -27.71 22.25 -16.93
CA GLY A 190 -28.79 23.20 -17.20
C GLY A 190 -29.98 22.99 -16.26
N LYS A 191 -31.17 22.72 -16.81
CA LYS A 191 -32.40 22.44 -16.06
C LYS A 191 -32.58 20.96 -15.69
N GLY A 192 -31.62 20.09 -16.02
CA GLY A 192 -31.64 18.68 -15.61
C GLY A 192 -31.47 18.49 -14.10
N ARG A 193 -31.35 17.24 -13.69
CA ARG A 193 -31.33 16.81 -12.29
C ARG A 193 -29.93 16.91 -11.68
N ALA A 194 -28.98 16.12 -12.16
CA ALA A 194 -27.65 16.03 -11.56
C ALA A 194 -26.51 15.94 -12.59
N GLY A 195 -25.30 16.35 -12.21
CA GLY A 195 -24.10 16.06 -12.99
C GLY A 195 -23.74 14.59 -12.85
N ILE A 196 -23.44 14.15 -11.64
CA ILE A 196 -23.01 12.78 -11.35
C ILE A 196 -23.91 12.17 -10.29
N VAL A 197 -24.28 10.91 -10.48
CA VAL A 197 -25.08 10.12 -9.54
C VAL A 197 -24.28 8.93 -9.05
N ASP A 198 -24.24 8.78 -7.71
CA ASP A 198 -23.64 7.65 -6.99
C ASP A 198 -22.21 7.41 -7.44
N ALA A 199 -21.36 8.35 -7.04
CA ALA A 199 -19.97 8.44 -7.44
C ALA A 199 -19.16 7.28 -6.85
N GLY A 200 -18.17 6.86 -7.61
CA GLY A 200 -17.05 6.02 -7.21
C GLY A 200 -15.96 6.25 -8.27
N ASN A 201 -14.79 5.62 -8.18
CA ASN A 201 -13.95 5.68 -6.99
C ASN A 201 -13.19 7.02 -6.93
N HIS A 202 -12.83 7.58 -8.10
CA HIS A 202 -11.97 8.76 -8.21
C HIS A 202 -12.48 9.76 -9.25
N LEU A 203 -12.64 11.03 -8.87
CA LEU A 203 -13.09 12.13 -9.73
C LEU A 203 -12.06 13.26 -9.71
N GLU A 204 -11.58 13.69 -10.88
CA GLU A 204 -10.52 14.70 -10.98
C GLU A 204 -10.79 15.73 -12.09
N ASN A 205 -10.55 17.02 -11.80
CA ASN A 205 -10.71 18.11 -12.78
C ASN A 205 -12.12 18.09 -13.41
N VAL A 206 -13.13 17.84 -12.58
CA VAL A 206 -14.54 17.77 -12.98
C VAL A 206 -15.24 19.10 -12.65
N SER A 207 -15.90 19.68 -13.65
CA SER A 207 -16.67 20.92 -13.49
C SER A 207 -18.15 20.67 -13.82
N VAL A 208 -19.06 21.08 -12.95
CA VAL A 208 -20.51 20.89 -13.13
C VAL A 208 -21.26 22.22 -13.02
N PHE A 209 -22.00 22.56 -14.09
CA PHE A 209 -22.76 23.79 -14.22
C PHE A 209 -24.26 23.51 -14.29
N GLY A 210 -25.03 24.21 -13.45
CA GLY A 210 -26.48 24.02 -13.34
C GLY A 210 -26.86 22.68 -12.72
N GLY A 211 -28.10 22.27 -12.93
CA GLY A 211 -28.70 21.08 -12.29
C GLY A 211 -29.42 21.41 -10.98
N GLU A 212 -30.17 20.45 -10.45
CA GLU A 212 -30.57 20.50 -9.04
C GLU A 212 -29.36 20.26 -8.15
N TYR A 213 -28.56 19.26 -8.51
CA TYR A 213 -27.35 18.84 -7.81
C TYR A 213 -26.15 18.80 -8.75
N GLY A 214 -24.96 19.05 -8.22
CA GLY A 214 -23.72 18.75 -8.93
C GLY A 214 -23.46 17.25 -8.87
N ILE A 215 -23.41 16.73 -7.64
CA ILE A 215 -23.33 15.31 -7.32
C ILE A 215 -24.49 14.93 -6.38
N ASP A 216 -25.14 13.79 -6.66
CA ASP A 216 -26.08 13.12 -5.74
C ASP A 216 -25.60 11.69 -5.52
N THR A 217 -25.02 11.42 -4.36
CA THR A 217 -24.36 10.13 -4.08
C THR A 217 -24.87 9.51 -2.79
N ASP A 218 -25.09 8.20 -2.83
CA ASP A 218 -25.05 7.34 -1.66
C ASP A 218 -23.62 6.74 -1.52
N LYS A 219 -23.47 5.70 -0.70
CA LYS A 219 -22.25 4.87 -0.63
C LYS A 219 -21.77 4.49 -2.03
N SER A 220 -20.46 4.52 -2.22
CA SER A 220 -19.83 3.91 -3.40
C SER A 220 -20.22 2.43 -3.49
N ALA A 221 -20.13 1.84 -4.69
CA ALA A 221 -20.48 0.44 -4.89
C ALA A 221 -19.81 -0.56 -3.93
N PRO A 222 -18.52 -0.39 -3.56
CA PRO A 222 -17.88 -1.23 -2.55
C PRO A 222 -18.01 -0.69 -1.10
N GLY A 223 -18.57 0.50 -0.90
CA GLY A 223 -18.67 1.15 0.40
C GLY A 223 -17.37 1.79 0.91
N TRP A 224 -16.40 2.02 0.01
CA TRP A 224 -15.12 2.68 0.27
C TRP A 224 -15.22 4.21 0.14
N PRO A 225 -14.20 4.98 0.59
CA PRO A 225 -14.19 6.42 0.41
C PRO A 225 -14.08 6.79 -1.07
N ILE A 226 -14.43 8.04 -1.39
CA ILE A 226 -14.44 8.54 -2.78
C ILE A 226 -13.57 9.79 -2.85
N MET A 227 -12.56 9.78 -3.71
CA MET A 227 -11.70 10.94 -3.94
C MET A 227 -12.31 11.93 -4.93
N LEU A 228 -12.45 13.19 -4.52
CA LEU A 228 -12.78 14.33 -5.37
C LEU A 228 -11.61 15.33 -5.36
N LEU A 229 -10.93 15.48 -6.49
CA LEU A 229 -9.74 16.30 -6.64
C LEU A 229 -9.97 17.41 -7.68
N ASN A 230 -9.66 18.66 -7.35
CA ASN A 230 -9.75 19.80 -8.28
C ASN A 230 -11.15 19.94 -8.92
N THR A 231 -12.21 19.92 -8.11
CA THR A 231 -13.60 19.95 -8.62
C THR A 231 -14.22 21.35 -8.59
N TYR A 232 -15.15 21.62 -9.50
CA TYR A 232 -15.84 22.90 -9.61
C TYR A 232 -17.36 22.73 -9.75
N PHE A 233 -18.13 23.52 -9.00
CA PHE A 233 -19.59 23.51 -9.03
C PHE A 233 -20.14 24.93 -9.11
N GLU A 234 -21.03 25.19 -10.07
CA GLU A 234 -21.69 26.48 -10.20
C GLU A 234 -23.16 26.40 -10.58
N GLY A 235 -24.01 27.18 -9.90
CA GLY A 235 -25.40 27.41 -10.31
C GLY A 235 -26.37 26.26 -10.04
N GLN A 236 -26.03 25.31 -9.17
CA GLN A 236 -26.96 24.27 -8.72
C GLN A 236 -28.17 24.89 -7.99
N ARG A 237 -29.37 24.36 -8.25
CA ARG A 237 -30.63 24.89 -7.68
C ARG A 237 -30.92 24.41 -6.25
N LYS A 238 -30.30 23.32 -5.78
CA LYS A 238 -30.45 22.79 -4.42
C LYS A 238 -29.12 22.79 -3.67
N SER A 239 -28.18 21.93 -4.05
CA SER A 239 -26.85 21.87 -3.45
C SER A 239 -25.79 21.48 -4.48
N ALA A 240 -24.53 21.86 -4.27
CA ALA A 240 -23.44 21.37 -5.12
C ALA A 240 -23.25 19.86 -4.95
N ILE A 241 -23.26 19.37 -3.70
CA ILE A 241 -23.18 17.94 -3.38
C ILE A 241 -24.30 17.57 -2.40
N LEU A 242 -25.07 16.53 -2.75
CA LEU A 242 -25.93 15.79 -1.85
C LEU A 242 -25.29 14.41 -1.60
N THR A 243 -25.00 14.11 -0.34
CA THR A 243 -24.31 12.87 0.07
C THR A 243 -25.10 12.10 1.12
N ASN A 244 -24.95 10.78 1.12
CA ASN A 244 -25.56 9.86 2.06
C ASN A 244 -24.62 8.68 2.31
N GLU A 245 -23.87 8.77 3.41
CA GLU A 245 -22.79 7.82 3.71
C GLU A 245 -21.76 7.71 2.57
N GLY A 246 -21.50 8.80 1.85
CA GLY A 246 -20.64 8.80 0.66
C GLY A 246 -19.16 8.62 0.97
N GLY A 247 -18.69 8.98 2.18
CA GLY A 247 -17.27 8.86 2.52
C GLY A 247 -16.38 9.77 1.68
N LEU A 248 -16.85 10.99 1.36
CA LEU A 248 -16.20 11.87 0.40
C LEU A 248 -14.90 12.46 0.97
N THR A 249 -13.81 12.32 0.21
CA THR A 249 -12.52 12.95 0.44
C THR A 249 -12.32 14.04 -0.61
N ILE A 250 -12.51 15.30 -0.22
CA ILE A 250 -12.55 16.42 -1.15
C ILE A 250 -11.31 17.30 -0.96
N VAL A 251 -10.50 17.43 -2.01
CA VAL A 251 -9.32 18.32 -2.01
C VAL A 251 -9.42 19.28 -3.19
N ARG A 252 -9.29 20.57 -2.91
CA ARG A 252 -9.32 21.64 -3.92
C ARG A 252 -10.63 21.76 -4.70
N MET A 253 -11.76 21.72 -3.97
CA MET A 253 -13.07 22.02 -4.54
C MET A 253 -13.37 23.52 -4.51
N LYS A 254 -13.97 24.05 -5.57
CA LYS A 254 -14.59 25.37 -5.57
C LYS A 254 -16.09 25.29 -5.90
N VAL A 255 -16.89 25.97 -5.09
CA VAL A 255 -18.35 26.06 -5.25
C VAL A 255 -18.75 27.53 -5.37
N LYS A 256 -19.64 27.83 -6.33
CA LYS A 256 -20.06 29.21 -6.63
C LYS A 256 -21.55 29.33 -6.93
N ASP A 257 -22.19 30.36 -6.37
CA ASP A 257 -23.58 30.74 -6.70
C ASP A 257 -24.58 29.57 -6.52
N VAL A 258 -24.57 28.96 -5.33
CA VAL A 258 -25.45 27.82 -4.95
C VAL A 258 -26.17 28.09 -3.63
N PRO A 259 -27.30 27.43 -3.33
CA PRO A 259 -27.92 27.55 -2.01
C PRO A 259 -27.10 26.86 -0.92
N VAL A 260 -26.59 25.65 -1.18
CA VAL A 260 -25.81 24.83 -0.24
C VAL A 260 -24.60 24.23 -0.93
N ALA A 261 -23.42 24.22 -0.29
CA ALA A 261 -22.24 23.59 -0.89
C ALA A 261 -22.28 22.06 -0.72
N VAL A 262 -22.38 21.56 0.52
CA VAL A 262 -22.50 20.13 0.79
C VAL A 262 -23.67 19.86 1.72
N GLU A 263 -24.51 18.91 1.36
CA GLU A 263 -25.68 18.50 2.12
C GLU A 263 -25.59 17.00 2.42
N ILE A 264 -25.51 16.64 3.70
CA ILE A 264 -25.70 15.25 4.13
C ILE A 264 -27.20 14.99 4.24
N LYS A 265 -27.71 13.87 3.72
CA LYS A 265 -29.14 13.50 3.86
C LYS A 265 -29.53 13.42 5.33
N GLU A 266 -30.78 13.77 5.63
CA GLU A 266 -31.32 13.75 6.99
C GLU A 266 -31.23 12.36 7.62
N ASP A 267 -30.95 12.31 8.93
CA ASP A 267 -30.82 11.08 9.72
C ASP A 267 -29.77 10.05 9.25
N ALA A 268 -28.76 10.47 8.48
CA ALA A 268 -27.68 9.62 8.00
C ALA A 268 -26.29 10.08 8.49
N PRO A 269 -25.46 9.22 9.10
CA PRO A 269 -24.06 9.56 9.36
C PRO A 269 -23.30 9.72 8.03
N ASP A 270 -22.20 10.45 8.04
CA ASP A 270 -21.27 10.49 6.90
C ASP A 270 -19.83 10.69 7.38
N ARG A 271 -18.89 10.34 6.51
CA ARG A 271 -17.44 10.46 6.73
C ARG A 271 -16.88 11.45 5.72
N LEU A 272 -17.15 12.73 5.96
CA LEU A 272 -16.80 13.83 5.06
C LEU A 272 -15.46 14.44 5.46
N PHE A 273 -14.51 14.42 4.54
CA PHE A 273 -13.27 15.17 4.66
C PHE A 273 -13.18 16.22 3.57
N MET A 274 -12.77 17.44 3.91
CA MET A 274 -12.51 18.51 2.96
C MET A 274 -11.24 19.28 3.31
N GLU A 275 -10.36 19.52 2.33
CA GLU A 275 -9.18 20.37 2.48
C GLU A 275 -9.02 21.34 1.30
N ASP A 276 -8.57 22.56 1.59
CA ASP A 276 -8.24 23.59 0.61
C ASP A 276 -9.41 23.90 -0.35
N CYS A 277 -10.60 24.22 0.18
CA CYS A 277 -11.78 24.49 -0.65
C CYS A 277 -12.18 25.97 -0.66
N ILE A 278 -12.94 26.39 -1.67
CA ILE A 278 -13.49 27.74 -1.81
C ILE A 278 -15.02 27.70 -1.95
N PHE A 279 -15.73 28.43 -1.08
CA PHE A 279 -17.16 28.66 -1.15
C PHE A 279 -17.44 30.14 -1.46
N GLU A 280 -17.99 30.44 -2.63
CA GLU A 280 -18.33 31.80 -3.07
C GLU A 280 -19.84 31.92 -3.30
N ASN A 281 -20.48 32.90 -2.65
CA ASN A 281 -21.91 33.17 -2.79
C ASN A 281 -22.78 31.92 -2.51
N VAL A 282 -22.49 31.22 -1.41
CA VAL A 282 -23.36 30.15 -0.92
C VAL A 282 -24.49 30.78 -0.12
N HIS A 283 -25.71 30.81 -0.68
CA HIS A 283 -26.76 31.72 -0.21
C HIS A 283 -27.47 31.28 1.07
N ARG A 284 -27.42 29.99 1.44
CA ARG A 284 -28.04 29.45 2.67
C ARG A 284 -26.98 28.98 3.66
N THR A 285 -26.30 27.88 3.34
CA THR A 285 -25.38 27.21 4.27
C THR A 285 -24.22 26.58 3.52
N GLY A 286 -22.99 26.70 4.03
CA GLY A 286 -21.85 25.95 3.50
C GLY A 286 -22.09 24.44 3.54
N VAL A 287 -22.14 23.87 4.74
CA VAL A 287 -22.32 22.42 4.97
C VAL A 287 -23.51 22.14 5.86
N ILE A 288 -24.40 21.24 5.45
CA ILE A 288 -25.49 20.74 6.31
C ILE A 288 -25.11 19.37 6.84
N LEU A 289 -25.08 19.26 8.17
CA LEU A 289 -24.72 18.10 8.97
C LEU A 289 -25.98 17.49 9.62
N THR A 290 -25.88 16.24 10.04
CA THR A 290 -26.93 15.55 10.79
C THR A 290 -26.31 14.57 11.79
N ASP A 291 -27.14 13.94 12.61
CA ASP A 291 -26.81 12.78 13.44
C ASP A 291 -25.63 13.03 14.41
N ALA A 292 -25.74 14.12 15.17
CA ALA A 292 -24.71 14.63 16.07
C ALA A 292 -24.24 13.67 17.17
N GLY A 293 -25.04 12.65 17.50
CA GLY A 293 -24.75 11.67 18.53
C GLY A 293 -24.13 10.37 18.00
N ASN A 294 -24.01 10.21 16.69
CA ASN A 294 -23.56 8.95 16.10
C ASN A 294 -22.03 8.90 15.96
N ALA A 295 -21.47 7.76 16.38
CA ALA A 295 -20.04 7.49 16.26
C ALA A 295 -19.53 7.49 14.82
N ALA A 296 -20.40 7.13 13.87
CA ALA A 296 -20.09 7.06 12.45
C ALA A 296 -20.10 8.44 11.75
N THR A 297 -20.64 9.48 12.39
CA THR A 297 -20.56 10.86 11.89
C THR A 297 -19.15 11.39 12.13
N GLN A 298 -18.37 11.53 11.06
CA GLN A 298 -16.98 11.93 11.08
C GLN A 298 -16.75 13.05 10.07
N ILE A 299 -16.66 14.29 10.55
CA ILE A 299 -16.54 15.45 9.68
C ILE A 299 -15.27 16.21 10.02
N ASN A 300 -14.41 16.39 9.02
CA ASN A 300 -13.20 17.19 9.14
C ASN A 300 -13.03 18.11 7.94
N LEU A 301 -13.03 19.41 8.18
CA LEU A 301 -12.87 20.44 7.14
C LEU A 301 -11.68 21.33 7.49
N ARG A 302 -10.77 21.53 6.53
CA ARG A 302 -9.53 22.29 6.69
C ARG A 302 -9.36 23.33 5.61
N ASN A 303 -8.91 24.52 6.02
CA ASN A 303 -8.60 25.63 5.11
C ASN A 303 -9.72 25.95 4.10
N ILE A 304 -10.97 26.04 4.58
CA ILE A 304 -12.13 26.36 3.74
C ILE A 304 -12.28 27.88 3.67
N GLN A 305 -12.08 28.45 2.49
CA GLN A 305 -12.20 29.88 2.24
C GLN A 305 -13.63 30.22 1.82
N CYS A 306 -14.24 31.20 2.47
CA CYS A 306 -15.64 31.56 2.28
C CYS A 306 -15.77 33.03 1.90
N LYS A 307 -16.61 33.33 0.90
CA LYS A 307 -17.00 34.69 0.52
C LYS A 307 -18.52 34.74 0.33
N ASN A 308 -19.18 35.62 1.07
CA ASN A 308 -20.65 35.75 1.09
C ASN A 308 -21.34 34.41 1.44
N VAL A 309 -20.89 33.78 2.53
CA VAL A 309 -21.48 32.55 3.09
C VAL A 309 -22.02 32.90 4.48
N PRO A 310 -23.35 33.04 4.67
CA PRO A 310 -23.91 33.57 5.91
C PRO A 310 -23.84 32.57 7.07
N VAL A 311 -24.02 31.28 6.77
CA VAL A 311 -23.88 30.18 7.73
C VAL A 311 -22.85 29.21 7.17
N PHE A 312 -21.77 28.94 7.92
CA PHE A 312 -20.77 27.96 7.48
C PHE A 312 -21.30 26.54 7.60
N SER A 313 -21.80 26.15 8.78
CA SER A 313 -22.40 24.83 8.99
C SER A 313 -23.68 24.92 9.81
N LEU A 314 -24.60 23.99 9.53
CA LEU A 314 -25.86 23.77 10.25
C LEU A 314 -25.99 22.28 10.55
N GLU A 315 -26.19 21.92 11.81
CA GLU A 315 -26.55 20.56 12.19
C GLU A 315 -28.08 20.47 12.36
N ARG A 316 -28.73 19.58 11.60
CA ARG A 316 -30.20 19.53 11.51
C ARG A 316 -30.88 19.09 12.80
N SER A 317 -30.36 18.08 13.49
CA SER A 317 -31.05 17.45 14.62
C SER A 317 -31.12 18.35 15.87
N THR A 318 -30.11 19.20 16.05
CA THR A 318 -29.96 20.14 17.18
C THR A 318 -30.22 21.58 16.77
N ASN A 319 -30.28 21.87 15.46
CA ASN A 319 -30.38 23.21 14.87
C ASN A 319 -29.19 24.13 15.25
N GLU A 320 -28.07 23.56 15.69
CA GLU A 320 -26.88 24.32 16.03
C GLU A 320 -26.11 24.75 14.78
N GLN A 321 -25.52 25.95 14.83
CA GLN A 321 -24.91 26.59 13.66
C GLN A 321 -23.53 27.15 13.97
N VAL A 322 -22.65 27.11 12.96
CA VAL A 322 -21.44 27.94 12.91
C VAL A 322 -21.70 29.09 11.93
N PRO A 323 -21.87 30.34 12.42
CA PRO A 323 -22.14 31.47 11.55
C PRO A 323 -20.90 31.87 10.74
N GLY A 324 -21.12 32.53 9.60
CA GLY A 324 -20.04 33.10 8.80
C GLY A 324 -19.38 34.30 9.49
N LYS A 325 -18.04 34.39 9.45
CA LYS A 325 -17.27 35.46 10.10
C LYS A 325 -17.07 36.68 9.20
N GLY A 326 -18.16 37.41 8.95
CA GLY A 326 -18.16 38.57 8.06
C GLY A 326 -18.24 38.19 6.57
N LYS A 327 -17.89 39.13 5.68
CA LYS A 327 -18.07 38.94 4.22
C LYS A 327 -17.11 37.92 3.61
N THR A 328 -15.87 37.87 4.10
CA THR A 328 -14.84 36.96 3.59
C THR A 328 -14.02 36.44 4.76
N TYR A 329 -13.98 35.12 4.91
CA TYR A 329 -13.36 34.45 6.05
C TYR A 329 -12.79 33.10 5.64
N ARG A 330 -12.00 32.51 6.52
CA ARG A 330 -11.48 31.16 6.39
C ARG A 330 -11.86 30.36 7.63
N VAL A 331 -12.33 29.14 7.42
CA VAL A 331 -12.40 28.10 8.46
C VAL A 331 -11.09 27.33 8.39
N THR A 332 -10.21 27.54 9.36
CA THR A 332 -8.90 26.88 9.41
C THR A 332 -9.06 25.42 9.80
N ARG A 333 -9.95 25.15 10.76
CA ARG A 333 -10.30 23.81 11.23
C ARG A 333 -11.78 23.73 11.61
N PHE A 334 -12.46 22.69 11.16
CA PHE A 334 -13.75 22.27 11.69
C PHE A 334 -13.72 20.76 11.88
N THR A 335 -14.02 20.30 13.10
CA THR A 335 -14.07 18.87 13.44
C THR A 335 -15.39 18.56 14.13
N PHE A 336 -16.04 17.48 13.72
CA PHE A 336 -17.28 17.02 14.33
C PHE A 336 -17.34 15.49 14.38
N GLY A 337 -17.54 14.94 15.58
CA GLY A 337 -17.59 13.50 15.87
C GLY A 337 -16.61 13.10 16.99
N PHE A 338 -16.32 11.82 17.15
CA PHE A 338 -15.39 11.35 18.21
C PHE A 338 -13.97 11.90 18.01
N ASN A 339 -13.48 12.67 18.97
CA ASN A 339 -12.14 13.23 19.02
C ASN A 339 -11.34 12.66 20.20
N ALA A 340 -10.04 12.46 19.96
CA ALA A 340 -8.99 12.25 20.96
C ALA A 340 -7.73 12.98 20.48
N ASP A 341 -7.24 13.92 21.29
CA ASP A 341 -6.07 14.75 20.97
C ASP A 341 -4.73 14.07 21.33
N SER A 342 -4.81 12.95 22.07
CA SER A 342 -3.74 12.04 22.45
C SER A 342 -4.27 10.59 22.58
N LEU A 343 -3.39 9.59 22.51
CA LEU A 343 -3.75 8.18 22.83
C LEU A 343 -4.03 7.94 24.32
N GLU A 344 -3.74 8.90 25.18
CA GLU A 344 -4.08 8.86 26.60
C GLU A 344 -5.53 9.32 26.87
N ASP A 345 -6.15 10.01 25.91
CA ASP A 345 -7.46 10.61 26.09
C ASP A 345 -8.60 9.57 26.02
N ALA A 346 -9.65 9.82 26.80
CA ALA A 346 -10.93 9.13 26.65
C ALA A 346 -11.73 9.80 25.52
N PRO A 347 -12.02 9.13 24.38
CA PRO A 347 -12.61 9.81 23.22
C PRO A 347 -14.02 10.33 23.49
N GLN A 348 -14.31 11.56 23.07
CA GLN A 348 -15.62 12.22 23.22
C GLN A 348 -16.11 12.78 21.89
N ILE A 349 -17.43 12.88 21.71
CA ILE A 349 -17.99 13.62 20.57
C ILE A 349 -17.74 15.11 20.82
N ALA A 350 -16.97 15.72 19.93
CA ALA A 350 -16.65 17.14 19.98
C ALA A 350 -17.16 17.84 18.71
N ARG A 351 -17.46 19.13 18.86
CA ARG A 351 -17.63 20.04 17.73
C ARG A 351 -16.72 21.25 17.93
N GLU A 352 -15.72 21.37 17.08
CA GLU A 352 -14.73 22.45 17.14
C GLU A 352 -14.74 23.20 15.82
N ALA A 353 -14.70 24.54 15.90
CA ALA A 353 -14.66 25.41 14.73
C ALA A 353 -13.71 26.58 14.98
N GLU A 354 -12.67 26.68 14.16
CA GLU A 354 -11.70 27.76 14.17
C GLU A 354 -11.85 28.59 12.90
N THR A 355 -12.08 29.89 13.08
CA THR A 355 -12.38 30.81 11.98
C THR A 355 -11.65 32.14 12.10
N GLU A 356 -11.20 32.64 10.95
CA GLU A 356 -10.51 33.93 10.85
C GLU A 356 -11.02 34.75 9.66
N THR A 357 -10.96 36.06 9.75
CA THR A 357 -11.29 36.95 8.63
C THR A 357 -10.10 37.05 7.69
N ILE A 358 -10.33 36.96 6.37
CA ILE A 358 -9.29 37.11 5.35
C ILE A 358 -9.60 38.28 4.43
N LYS A 359 -8.57 38.90 3.85
CA LYS A 359 -8.74 40.09 2.98
C LYS A 359 -9.38 39.73 1.63
N SER A 360 -9.02 38.59 1.08
CA SER A 360 -9.46 38.11 -0.23
C SER A 360 -9.31 36.59 -0.29
N ILE A 361 -10.06 35.96 -1.20
CA ILE A 361 -9.86 34.56 -1.57
C ILE A 361 -8.49 34.41 -2.23
N ILE A 362 -7.77 33.36 -1.82
CA ILE A 362 -6.51 32.92 -2.39
C ILE A 362 -6.83 31.77 -3.37
N PRO A 363 -6.37 31.82 -4.63
CA PRO A 363 -6.53 30.71 -5.57
C PRO A 363 -5.96 29.40 -5.02
N LEU A 364 -6.60 28.29 -5.37
CA LEU A 364 -6.16 26.96 -4.98
C LEU A 364 -4.87 26.59 -5.72
N ASP A 365 -3.92 25.99 -5.01
CA ASP A 365 -2.65 25.53 -5.57
C ASP A 365 -2.75 24.06 -5.97
N ALA A 366 -2.63 23.77 -7.26
CA ALA A 366 -2.67 22.43 -7.83
C ALA A 366 -1.30 21.97 -8.37
N SER A 367 -0.21 22.60 -7.91
CA SER A 367 1.16 22.31 -8.38
C SER A 367 1.62 20.89 -8.07
N ASP A 368 1.02 20.23 -7.08
CA ASP A 368 1.28 18.83 -6.72
C ASP A 368 0.59 17.81 -7.64
N THR A 369 -0.26 18.23 -8.57
CA THR A 369 -0.87 17.38 -9.61
C THR A 369 -0.36 17.83 -10.99
N PRO A 370 0.85 17.43 -11.40
CA PRO A 370 1.44 17.89 -12.66
C PRO A 370 0.68 17.37 -13.87
N MET A 371 0.63 18.17 -14.93
CA MET A 371 0.08 17.76 -16.22
C MET A 371 1.02 16.81 -16.96
N LEU A 372 0.46 15.95 -17.80
CA LEU A 372 1.24 15.19 -18.77
C LEU A 372 2.02 16.12 -19.71
N PRO A 373 3.21 15.71 -20.18
CA PRO A 373 3.95 16.42 -21.21
C PRO A 373 3.13 16.50 -22.51
N ALA A 374 3.40 17.50 -23.35
CA ALA A 374 2.69 17.67 -24.62
C ALA A 374 2.87 16.46 -25.54
N MET A 375 1.80 16.08 -26.25
CA MET A 375 1.76 14.83 -27.03
C MET A 375 2.72 14.82 -28.22
N ASP A 376 3.08 15.98 -28.76
CA ASP A 376 4.10 16.14 -29.81
C ASP A 376 5.51 15.77 -29.33
N GLN A 377 5.72 15.65 -28.02
CA GLN A 377 6.96 15.21 -27.40
C GLN A 377 6.98 13.71 -27.10
N TRP A 378 5.90 12.97 -27.37
CA TRP A 378 5.80 11.55 -27.05
C TRP A 378 6.39 10.71 -28.18
N VAL A 379 7.20 9.72 -27.84
CA VAL A 379 7.62 8.66 -28.77
C VAL A 379 6.83 7.39 -28.49
N ASN A 380 6.27 6.77 -29.51
CA ASN A 380 5.59 5.49 -29.36
C ASN A 380 6.61 4.35 -29.32
N ILE A 381 6.62 3.54 -28.26
CA ILE A 381 7.57 2.45 -28.10
C ILE A 381 7.44 1.36 -29.20
N ARG A 382 6.24 1.23 -29.81
CA ARG A 382 6.01 0.30 -30.94
C ARG A 382 6.73 0.74 -32.20
N ASP A 383 6.80 2.05 -32.46
CA ASP A 383 7.53 2.61 -33.59
C ASP A 383 9.05 2.41 -33.43
N LEU A 384 9.51 2.25 -32.19
CA LEU A 384 10.89 1.89 -31.84
C LEU A 384 11.17 0.38 -31.91
N GLY A 385 10.14 -0.44 -32.21
CA GLY A 385 10.28 -1.86 -32.47
C GLY A 385 9.66 -2.80 -31.43
N ALA A 386 9.13 -2.28 -30.32
CA ALA A 386 8.57 -3.12 -29.26
C ALA A 386 7.37 -3.93 -29.76
N LYS A 387 7.32 -5.20 -29.35
CA LYS A 387 6.34 -6.17 -29.83
C LYS A 387 5.14 -6.32 -28.93
N GLY A 388 5.27 -6.03 -27.63
CA GLY A 388 4.16 -5.98 -26.68
C GLY A 388 3.13 -7.09 -26.86
N ASP A 389 3.59 -8.31 -27.14
CA ASP A 389 2.80 -9.48 -27.51
C ASP A 389 2.71 -10.51 -26.37
N GLY A 390 3.37 -10.24 -25.25
CA GLY A 390 3.44 -11.11 -24.06
C GLY A 390 4.55 -12.15 -24.11
N PHE A 391 5.33 -12.23 -25.20
CA PHE A 391 6.34 -13.28 -25.41
C PHE A 391 7.70 -12.73 -25.81
N SER A 392 7.72 -11.77 -26.73
CA SER A 392 8.92 -11.14 -27.25
C SER A 392 9.60 -10.30 -26.18
N ASP A 393 10.92 -10.44 -26.09
CA ASP A 393 11.74 -9.67 -25.16
C ASP A 393 11.92 -8.23 -25.64
N ASP A 394 11.22 -7.29 -25.02
CA ASP A 394 11.26 -5.87 -25.36
C ASP A 394 12.32 -5.09 -24.54
N THR A 395 13.08 -5.76 -23.67
CA THR A 395 13.99 -5.13 -22.68
C THR A 395 14.96 -4.13 -23.30
N GLN A 396 15.63 -4.51 -24.40
CA GLN A 396 16.63 -3.66 -25.03
C GLN A 396 15.99 -2.42 -25.67
N ILE A 397 14.78 -2.54 -26.21
CA ILE A 397 14.05 -1.44 -26.83
C ILE A 397 13.65 -0.41 -25.76
N PHE A 398 13.18 -0.88 -24.60
CA PHE A 398 12.92 -0.02 -23.44
C PHE A 398 14.18 0.70 -22.95
N ARG A 399 15.30 -0.01 -22.79
CA ARG A 399 16.58 0.60 -22.39
C ARG A 399 17.01 1.70 -23.35
N GLU A 400 17.00 1.43 -24.65
CA GLU A 400 17.35 2.42 -25.66
C GLU A 400 16.39 3.60 -25.70
N ALA A 401 15.09 3.36 -25.50
CA ALA A 401 14.10 4.41 -25.45
C ALA A 401 14.33 5.34 -24.24
N VAL A 402 14.58 4.77 -23.05
CA VAL A 402 14.91 5.52 -21.84
C VAL A 402 16.19 6.34 -22.03
N GLU A 403 17.17 5.79 -22.75
CA GLU A 403 18.42 6.49 -23.04
C GLU A 403 18.22 7.72 -23.95
N LYS A 404 17.31 7.62 -24.91
CA LYS A 404 17.14 8.60 -26.01
C LYS A 404 16.01 9.62 -25.79
N TYR A 405 14.95 9.24 -25.08
CA TYR A 405 13.70 10.01 -25.04
C TYR A 405 13.23 10.30 -23.61
N SER A 406 12.62 11.48 -23.44
CA SER A 406 12.06 11.90 -22.14
C SER A 406 10.61 11.46 -21.96
N ASN A 407 9.82 11.26 -23.03
CA ASN A 407 8.41 10.88 -22.89
C ASN A 407 8.11 9.69 -23.79
N ILE A 408 7.93 8.52 -23.19
CA ILE A 408 7.71 7.26 -23.90
C ILE A 408 6.24 6.88 -23.72
N TYR A 409 5.52 6.81 -24.83
CA TYR A 409 4.13 6.35 -24.90
C TYR A 409 4.08 4.84 -25.12
N LEU A 410 3.32 4.16 -24.28
CA LEU A 410 3.07 2.73 -24.30
C LEU A 410 1.61 2.52 -24.72
N PRO A 411 1.34 2.18 -26.00
CA PRO A 411 -0.01 1.77 -26.40
C PRO A 411 -0.36 0.42 -25.76
N GLN A 412 -1.63 0.01 -25.86
CA GLN A 412 -2.09 -1.28 -25.33
C GLN A 412 -1.21 -2.44 -25.84
N GLY A 413 -0.86 -3.36 -24.95
CA GLY A 413 0.11 -4.42 -25.20
C GLY A 413 0.73 -4.98 -23.93
N TRP A 414 1.38 -6.13 -24.10
CA TRP A 414 2.00 -6.92 -23.03
C TRP A 414 3.51 -6.98 -23.27
N TYR A 415 4.24 -6.08 -22.62
CA TYR A 415 5.66 -5.85 -22.88
C TYR A 415 6.53 -6.65 -21.92
N VAL A 416 7.22 -7.68 -22.42
CA VAL A 416 8.11 -8.48 -21.58
C VAL A 416 9.42 -7.73 -21.35
N VAL A 417 9.74 -7.50 -20.08
CA VAL A 417 10.99 -6.88 -19.61
C VAL A 417 11.70 -7.89 -18.71
N LYS A 418 12.83 -8.43 -19.18
CA LYS A 418 13.57 -9.49 -18.49
C LYS A 418 14.58 -8.98 -17.48
N ASP A 419 15.02 -7.74 -17.60
CA ASP A 419 15.98 -7.15 -16.69
C ASP A 419 15.42 -5.89 -16.03
N PRO A 420 15.94 -5.47 -14.88
CA PRO A 420 15.60 -4.19 -14.27
C PRO A 420 15.67 -3.01 -15.25
N LEU A 421 14.63 -2.19 -15.28
CA LEU A 421 14.56 -0.96 -16.06
C LEU A 421 14.73 0.25 -15.12
N VAL A 422 15.79 1.02 -15.32
CA VAL A 422 16.09 2.24 -14.55
C VAL A 422 15.83 3.45 -15.44
N LEU A 423 14.94 4.35 -15.02
CA LEU A 423 14.63 5.58 -15.75
C LEU A 423 15.72 6.65 -15.56
N LYS A 424 15.81 7.60 -16.50
CA LYS A 424 16.59 8.84 -16.29
C LYS A 424 15.77 9.86 -15.52
N GLN A 425 16.44 10.93 -15.06
CA GLN A 425 15.92 12.00 -14.20
C GLN A 425 14.57 12.60 -14.65
N LYS A 426 14.27 12.59 -15.95
CA LYS A 426 13.05 13.17 -16.53
C LYS A 426 12.34 12.23 -17.52
N THR A 427 12.67 10.93 -17.48
CA THR A 427 12.01 9.97 -18.38
C THR A 427 10.64 9.59 -17.83
N ASN A 428 9.62 9.72 -18.67
CA ASN A 428 8.23 9.46 -18.35
C ASN A 428 7.74 8.24 -19.13
N LEU A 429 6.94 7.38 -18.49
CA LEU A 429 6.26 6.24 -19.10
C LEU A 429 4.76 6.51 -19.09
N ILE A 430 4.15 6.60 -20.27
CA ILE A 430 2.76 7.04 -20.43
C ILE A 430 1.96 5.93 -21.08
N GLY A 431 1.15 5.22 -20.29
CA GLY A 431 0.04 4.38 -20.74
C GLY A 431 -1.30 5.09 -20.52
N LEU A 432 -2.37 4.52 -21.10
CA LEU A 432 -3.73 5.08 -21.00
C LEU A 432 -4.77 4.10 -20.44
N HIS A 433 -4.37 2.86 -20.14
CA HIS A 433 -5.26 1.83 -19.63
C HIS A 433 -4.46 0.72 -18.91
N PRO A 434 -4.40 0.71 -17.57
CA PRO A 434 -3.62 -0.29 -16.82
C PRO A 434 -4.18 -1.71 -16.99
N GLY A 435 -5.46 -1.87 -17.30
CA GLY A 435 -6.02 -3.20 -17.64
C GLY A 435 -5.54 -3.80 -18.97
N THR A 436 -4.85 -3.06 -19.84
CA THR A 436 -4.44 -3.51 -21.18
C THR A 436 -3.03 -3.06 -21.61
N THR A 437 -2.37 -2.17 -20.84
CA THR A 437 -0.97 -1.77 -21.04
C THR A 437 -0.13 -2.33 -19.90
N ILE A 438 0.56 -3.44 -20.16
CA ILE A 438 1.17 -4.28 -19.12
C ILE A 438 2.67 -4.40 -19.36
N MET A 439 3.49 -4.11 -18.36
CA MET A 439 4.91 -4.47 -18.32
C MET A 439 5.07 -5.74 -17.48
N LEU A 440 5.59 -6.80 -18.11
CA LEU A 440 5.60 -8.14 -17.54
C LEU A 440 7.03 -8.65 -17.36
N THR A 441 7.31 -9.22 -16.19
CA THR A 441 8.49 -10.06 -15.96
C THR A 441 8.02 -11.51 -15.84
N LEU A 442 8.50 -12.41 -16.70
CA LEU A 442 8.08 -13.81 -16.66
C LEU A 442 8.62 -14.54 -15.42
N GLY A 443 7.87 -15.49 -14.88
CA GLY A 443 8.29 -16.30 -13.73
C GLY A 443 9.56 -17.12 -13.99
N GLY A 444 10.36 -17.34 -12.95
CA GLY A 444 11.63 -18.07 -13.02
C GLY A 444 12.77 -17.27 -13.66
N ASN A 445 12.62 -15.95 -13.78
CA ASN A 445 13.62 -15.09 -14.40
C ASN A 445 14.86 -14.96 -13.49
N PRO A 446 16.08 -15.31 -13.97
CA PRO A 446 17.30 -15.25 -13.17
C PRO A 446 17.62 -13.89 -12.55
N ALA A 447 17.19 -12.78 -13.16
CA ALA A 447 17.41 -11.45 -12.59
C ALA A 447 16.63 -11.22 -11.29
N PHE A 448 15.49 -11.90 -11.12
CA PHE A 448 14.53 -11.67 -10.03
C PHE A 448 14.23 -12.93 -9.18
N SER A 449 14.80 -14.08 -9.52
CA SER A 449 14.57 -15.36 -8.83
C SER A 449 15.63 -15.70 -7.78
N GLY A 450 15.29 -16.65 -6.89
CA GLY A 450 16.17 -17.24 -5.88
C GLY A 450 16.33 -16.40 -4.62
N PHE A 451 17.19 -16.86 -3.72
CA PHE A 451 17.54 -16.15 -2.48
C PHE A 451 18.40 -14.90 -2.75
N GLY A 452 18.00 -13.72 -2.27
CA GLY A 452 18.81 -12.52 -2.42
C GLY A 452 18.17 -11.20 -1.99
N ALA A 453 18.85 -10.10 -2.34
CA ALA A 453 18.37 -8.73 -2.11
C ALA A 453 17.18 -8.39 -3.02
N PRO A 454 16.33 -7.42 -2.62
CA PRO A 454 15.23 -6.93 -3.45
C PRO A 454 15.73 -6.43 -4.81
N GLN A 455 14.99 -6.72 -5.86
CA GLN A 455 15.30 -6.35 -7.24
C GLN A 455 14.06 -5.76 -7.91
N ALA A 456 14.13 -4.47 -8.23
CA ALA A 456 13.00 -3.75 -8.82
C ALA A 456 12.88 -3.98 -10.33
N GLN A 457 11.66 -4.21 -10.82
CA GLN A 457 11.35 -4.27 -12.26
C GLN A 457 11.47 -2.87 -12.88
N LEU A 458 10.89 -1.85 -12.25
CA LEU A 458 11.01 -0.44 -12.62
C LEU A 458 11.66 0.36 -11.49
N THR A 459 12.66 1.19 -11.81
CA THR A 459 13.31 2.09 -10.83
C THR A 459 13.35 3.52 -11.34
N THR A 460 12.91 4.49 -10.53
CA THR A 460 13.14 5.91 -10.79
C THR A 460 14.40 6.40 -10.08
N PRO A 461 15.14 7.36 -10.65
CA PRO A 461 16.37 7.85 -10.04
C PRO A 461 16.07 8.81 -8.87
N GLU A 462 17.01 8.91 -7.93
CA GLU A 462 16.92 9.83 -6.80
C GLU A 462 16.75 11.28 -7.28
N GLY A 463 15.75 11.97 -6.72
CA GLY A 463 15.45 13.37 -7.01
C GLY A 463 14.84 13.64 -8.39
N GLY A 464 14.50 12.61 -9.17
CA GLY A 464 13.86 12.74 -10.49
C GLY A 464 12.49 13.42 -10.45
N THR A 465 12.02 13.87 -11.61
CA THR A 465 10.66 14.43 -11.81
C THR A 465 9.85 13.56 -12.75
N ASN A 466 9.95 12.25 -12.55
CA ASN A 466 9.37 11.24 -13.43
C ASN A 466 7.84 11.21 -13.33
N ILE A 467 7.19 10.95 -14.46
CA ILE A 467 5.76 10.63 -14.55
C ILE A 467 5.62 9.20 -15.06
N VAL A 468 4.92 8.35 -14.30
CA VAL A 468 4.58 6.99 -14.73
C VAL A 468 3.08 6.81 -14.56
N CYS A 469 2.37 6.43 -15.63
CA CYS A 469 0.92 6.36 -15.56
C CYS A 469 0.24 5.38 -16.48
N GLY A 470 -0.96 4.94 -16.11
CA GLY A 470 -1.87 4.17 -16.98
C GLY A 470 -1.32 2.81 -17.40
N ILE A 471 -0.45 2.22 -16.58
CA ILE A 471 0.22 0.92 -16.82
C ILE A 471 -0.02 -0.07 -15.68
N PHE A 472 0.13 -1.35 -15.97
CA PHE A 472 0.21 -2.41 -14.98
C PHE A 472 1.63 -2.98 -14.93
N LEU A 473 2.25 -2.95 -13.76
CA LEU A 473 3.52 -3.61 -13.47
C LEU A 473 3.28 -5.00 -12.88
N ASN A 474 3.62 -6.05 -13.63
CA ASN A 474 3.46 -7.44 -13.23
C ASN A 474 4.82 -8.16 -13.18
N ALA A 475 5.17 -8.68 -12.01
CA ALA A 475 6.43 -9.40 -11.78
C ALA A 475 6.29 -10.93 -11.79
N ASP A 476 5.09 -11.47 -12.09
CA ASP A 476 4.75 -12.89 -11.95
C ASP A 476 4.91 -13.43 -10.50
N ALA A 477 4.48 -14.66 -10.23
CA ALA A 477 4.49 -15.25 -8.89
C ALA A 477 5.85 -15.85 -8.50
N TYR A 478 6.61 -16.34 -9.48
CA TYR A 478 7.84 -17.10 -9.25
C TYR A 478 9.09 -16.24 -9.50
N ASN A 479 9.15 -15.07 -8.87
CA ASN A 479 10.31 -14.17 -8.88
C ASN A 479 10.53 -13.62 -7.47
N TYR A 480 11.20 -14.40 -6.60
CA TYR A 480 11.18 -14.18 -5.15
C TYR A 480 11.90 -12.91 -4.68
N ARG A 481 12.77 -12.34 -5.51
CA ARG A 481 13.45 -11.07 -5.23
C ARG A 481 12.70 -9.86 -5.76
N ALA A 482 11.58 -10.05 -6.46
CA ALA A 482 10.92 -8.96 -7.16
C ALA A 482 10.40 -7.86 -6.22
N VAL A 483 10.59 -6.63 -6.68
CA VAL A 483 9.84 -5.42 -6.33
C VAL A 483 9.25 -4.90 -7.65
N ASN A 484 7.96 -4.56 -7.74
CA ASN A 484 7.43 -4.10 -9.03
C ASN A 484 7.95 -2.69 -9.37
N CYS A 485 7.93 -1.78 -8.41
CA CYS A 485 8.44 -0.42 -8.60
C CYS A 485 9.26 0.06 -7.39
N LYS A 486 10.49 0.53 -7.64
CA LYS A 486 11.30 1.30 -6.71
C LYS A 486 11.27 2.77 -7.11
N TRP A 487 10.70 3.61 -6.26
CA TRP A 487 10.51 5.03 -6.51
C TRP A 487 11.44 5.88 -5.64
N MET A 488 12.38 6.57 -6.26
CA MET A 488 13.28 7.53 -5.59
C MET A 488 13.13 8.96 -6.16
N ALA A 489 12.20 9.15 -7.12
CA ALA A 489 11.91 10.45 -7.70
C ALA A 489 11.35 11.42 -6.63
N GLY A 490 11.68 12.70 -6.73
CA GLY A 490 11.43 13.72 -5.71
C GLY A 490 10.03 14.33 -5.73
N GLU A 491 9.84 15.44 -5.02
CA GLU A 491 8.52 16.09 -4.80
C GLU A 491 7.77 16.47 -6.11
N GLY A 492 8.48 16.77 -7.19
CA GLY A 492 7.87 17.12 -8.48
C GLY A 492 7.47 15.93 -9.36
N SER A 493 7.52 14.71 -8.83
CA SER A 493 7.25 13.47 -9.56
C SER A 493 5.81 12.97 -9.36
N TYR A 494 5.33 12.11 -10.27
CA TYR A 494 3.92 11.70 -10.32
C TYR A 494 3.72 10.25 -10.76
N LEU A 495 3.17 9.41 -9.89
CA LEU A 495 2.77 8.03 -10.19
C LEU A 495 1.25 7.95 -10.14
N TYR A 496 0.57 7.75 -11.27
CA TYR A 496 -0.89 7.78 -11.28
C TYR A 496 -1.55 6.73 -12.16
N ASP A 497 -2.70 6.20 -11.71
CA ASP A 497 -3.47 5.18 -12.46
C ASP A 497 -2.59 3.96 -12.82
N VAL A 498 -1.78 3.51 -11.86
CA VAL A 498 -0.90 2.34 -11.98
C VAL A 498 -1.42 1.18 -11.13
N LYS A 499 -1.45 0.00 -11.73
CA LYS A 499 -1.84 -1.26 -11.09
C LYS A 499 -0.62 -2.09 -10.71
N PHE A 500 -0.71 -2.75 -9.56
CA PHE A 500 0.14 -3.85 -9.12
C PHE A 500 -0.76 -5.04 -8.79
N SER A 501 -0.51 -6.25 -9.30
CA SER A 501 -1.44 -7.37 -9.09
C SER A 501 -0.82 -8.74 -9.19
N GLY A 502 -1.20 -9.61 -8.25
CA GLY A 502 -1.11 -11.08 -8.30
C GLY A 502 -2.50 -11.76 -8.40
N HIS A 503 -3.57 -11.02 -8.11
CA HIS A 503 -4.94 -11.52 -7.92
C HIS A 503 -5.73 -11.72 -9.24
N ASP A 504 -5.39 -10.98 -10.29
CA ASP A 504 -6.14 -10.96 -11.57
C ASP A 504 -5.82 -12.13 -12.52
N LYS A 505 -5.36 -13.27 -11.99
CA LYS A 505 -4.82 -14.40 -12.76
C LYS A 505 -5.73 -14.77 -13.94
N ASN A 506 -7.04 -14.91 -13.70
CA ASN A 506 -8.03 -15.32 -14.70
C ASN A 506 -8.20 -14.36 -15.89
N ARG A 507 -7.85 -13.06 -15.77
CA ARG A 507 -7.89 -12.10 -16.89
C ARG A 507 -6.62 -12.12 -17.74
N PHE A 508 -5.48 -12.45 -17.12
CA PHE A 508 -4.16 -12.37 -17.76
C PHE A 508 -3.65 -13.72 -18.30
N PHE A 509 -4.52 -14.74 -18.34
CA PHE A 509 -4.28 -16.00 -19.05
C PHE A 509 -4.82 -15.95 -20.49
N HIS A 510 -4.22 -15.15 -21.36
CA HIS A 510 -4.51 -15.23 -22.79
C HIS A 510 -3.91 -16.54 -23.35
N ASN A 511 -4.70 -17.37 -24.05
CA ASN A 511 -4.30 -18.65 -24.65
C ASN A 511 -3.78 -19.77 -23.72
N GLY A 512 -4.05 -19.72 -22.41
CA GLY A 512 -3.78 -20.86 -21.53
C GLY A 512 -2.30 -21.21 -21.32
N GLN A 513 -1.38 -20.30 -21.63
CA GLN A 513 0.04 -20.44 -21.30
C GLN A 513 0.45 -19.30 -20.37
N SER A 514 0.58 -19.62 -19.08
CA SER A 514 1.64 -19.00 -18.28
C SER A 514 2.94 -19.17 -19.07
N ALA A 515 3.89 -18.23 -18.97
CA ALA A 515 5.29 -18.64 -19.13
C ALA A 515 5.46 -19.92 -18.32
N ALA A 516 5.86 -21.00 -19.01
CA ALA A 516 5.73 -22.38 -18.56
C ALA A 516 5.85 -22.47 -17.04
N ASN A 517 4.79 -22.93 -16.36
CA ASN A 517 4.86 -23.18 -14.93
C ASN A 517 6.12 -24.03 -14.70
N PRO A 518 7.15 -23.51 -14.01
CA PRO A 518 8.45 -24.17 -14.01
C PRO A 518 8.43 -25.44 -13.14
N LEU A 519 7.26 -25.82 -12.61
CA LEU A 519 6.91 -27.10 -11.99
C LEU A 519 6.86 -28.30 -12.98
N GLU A 520 7.73 -28.38 -14.00
CA GLU A 520 7.84 -29.58 -14.84
C GLU A 520 8.26 -30.84 -14.05
N LYS A 521 8.66 -30.70 -12.77
CA LYS A 521 8.75 -31.82 -11.81
C LYS A 521 8.11 -31.47 -10.47
N PRO A 522 7.26 -32.36 -9.91
CA PRO A 522 6.58 -32.08 -8.64
C PRO A 522 7.57 -32.16 -7.46
N MET A 523 7.64 -31.08 -6.68
CA MET A 523 8.03 -31.19 -5.27
C MET A 523 6.90 -31.87 -4.48
N PRO A 524 7.20 -32.63 -3.41
CA PRO A 524 6.18 -33.16 -2.52
C PRO A 524 5.34 -32.04 -1.91
N ILE A 525 4.02 -32.17 -1.99
CA ILE A 525 3.08 -31.27 -1.33
C ILE A 525 2.98 -31.68 0.15
N THR A 526 3.54 -30.87 1.04
CA THR A 526 3.30 -30.90 2.49
C THR A 526 2.39 -29.71 2.86
N PRO A 527 1.79 -29.66 4.06
CA PRO A 527 1.04 -28.48 4.50
C PRO A 527 1.82 -27.16 4.40
N GLU A 528 3.14 -27.21 4.67
CA GLU A 528 4.04 -26.05 4.66
C GLU A 528 4.50 -25.65 3.25
N THR A 529 4.56 -26.60 2.32
CA THR A 529 4.93 -26.33 0.92
C THR A 529 3.72 -26.15 0.01
N HIS A 530 2.52 -26.48 0.46
CA HIS A 530 1.29 -26.42 -0.33
C HIS A 530 1.06 -25.03 -0.93
N ASP A 531 1.05 -23.99 -0.10
CA ASP A 531 0.80 -22.63 -0.56
C ASP A 531 1.97 -22.09 -1.39
N LEU A 532 3.22 -22.42 -1.04
CA LEU A 532 4.39 -22.02 -1.82
C LEU A 532 4.44 -22.66 -3.22
N ILE A 533 4.03 -23.93 -3.34
CA ILE A 533 4.04 -24.67 -4.61
C ILE A 533 2.82 -24.30 -5.46
N LEU A 534 1.63 -24.27 -4.87
CA LEU A 534 0.38 -24.12 -5.63
C LEU A 534 -0.04 -22.67 -5.80
N ARG A 535 0.29 -21.79 -4.84
CA ARG A 535 -0.17 -20.40 -4.83
C ARG A 535 0.95 -19.40 -4.98
N ALA A 536 2.17 -19.75 -4.55
CA ALA A 536 3.36 -18.91 -4.55
C ALA A 536 3.15 -17.58 -3.79
N TRP A 537 2.37 -17.60 -2.70
CA TRP A 537 2.08 -16.41 -1.91
C TRP A 537 3.19 -16.06 -0.93
N ASP A 538 3.24 -14.78 -0.54
CA ASP A 538 4.19 -14.21 0.42
C ASP A 538 5.63 -14.65 0.16
N ASN A 539 6.11 -14.45 -1.07
CA ASN A 539 7.44 -14.87 -1.50
C ASN A 539 8.22 -13.76 -2.22
N GLN A 540 7.62 -12.60 -2.47
CA GLN A 540 8.24 -11.40 -3.02
C GLN A 540 8.42 -10.34 -1.95
N HIS A 541 9.17 -9.29 -2.28
CA HIS A 541 9.30 -8.10 -1.43
C HIS A 541 8.03 -7.25 -1.51
N TRP A 542 8.11 -6.03 -2.01
CA TRP A 542 7.02 -5.06 -1.96
C TRP A 542 6.53 -4.74 -3.37
N SER A 543 5.24 -4.45 -3.53
CA SER A 543 4.73 -4.02 -4.85
C SER A 543 5.26 -2.63 -5.21
N LEU A 544 5.04 -1.63 -4.35
CA LEU A 544 5.61 -0.29 -4.50
C LEU A 544 6.54 0.04 -3.33
N TRP A 545 7.81 0.28 -3.63
CA TRP A 545 8.84 0.68 -2.66
C TRP A 545 9.29 2.12 -2.93
N ILE A 546 8.91 3.06 -2.07
CA ILE A 546 9.30 4.47 -2.16
C ILE A 546 10.43 4.70 -1.16
N THR A 547 11.61 5.09 -1.62
CA THR A 547 12.78 5.15 -0.73
C THR A 547 13.83 6.19 -1.14
N ASN A 548 14.87 6.35 -0.33
CA ASN A 548 16.03 7.22 -0.57
C ASN A 548 15.62 8.63 -1.00
N GLY A 549 14.82 9.31 -0.17
CA GLY A 549 14.33 10.65 -0.49
C GLY A 549 13.24 10.70 -1.57
N GLY A 550 12.68 9.56 -1.97
CA GLY A 550 11.52 9.50 -2.85
C GLY A 550 10.29 10.21 -2.25
N GLY A 551 9.52 10.89 -3.10
CA GLY A 551 8.31 11.61 -2.72
C GLY A 551 7.47 11.96 -3.94
N GLY A 552 6.75 13.07 -3.88
CA GLY A 552 5.84 13.51 -4.94
C GLY A 552 4.42 12.98 -4.76
N THR A 553 3.70 12.83 -5.87
CA THR A 553 2.27 12.54 -5.83
C THR A 553 1.95 11.15 -6.36
N PHE A 554 1.09 10.45 -5.64
CA PHE A 554 0.63 9.10 -5.93
C PHE A 554 -0.90 9.13 -5.99
N ARG A 555 -1.50 8.74 -7.12
CA ARG A 555 -2.94 8.95 -7.33
C ARG A 555 -3.61 7.78 -8.04
N ASP A 556 -4.79 7.38 -7.55
CA ASP A 556 -5.60 6.31 -8.15
C ASP A 556 -4.76 5.04 -8.37
N LEU A 557 -4.07 4.62 -7.32
CA LEU A 557 -3.24 3.41 -7.34
C LEU A 557 -4.00 2.25 -6.73
N TRP A 558 -3.89 1.08 -7.35
CA TRP A 558 -4.42 -0.17 -6.80
C TRP A 558 -3.32 -1.21 -6.76
N THR A 559 -3.10 -1.78 -5.59
CA THR A 559 -2.21 -2.93 -5.41
C THR A 559 -3.00 -4.08 -4.81
N ALA A 560 -3.09 -5.19 -5.54
CA ALA A 560 -3.76 -6.40 -5.09
C ALA A 560 -2.86 -7.61 -5.36
N ASN A 561 -1.87 -7.85 -4.50
CA ASN A 561 -0.77 -8.76 -4.79
C ASN A 561 -0.42 -9.69 -3.61
N GLU A 562 -0.96 -10.90 -3.65
CA GLU A 562 -0.74 -11.94 -2.64
C GLU A 562 0.68 -12.53 -2.67
N TYR A 563 1.48 -12.24 -3.70
CA TYR A 563 2.88 -12.66 -3.76
C TYR A 563 3.77 -11.72 -2.95
N SER A 564 3.40 -10.44 -2.88
CA SER A 564 4.14 -9.41 -2.16
C SER A 564 3.87 -9.46 -0.67
N SER A 565 4.94 -9.23 0.11
CA SER A 565 4.87 -9.05 1.54
C SER A 565 4.07 -7.83 1.98
N ALA A 566 4.19 -6.73 1.21
CA ALA A 566 3.39 -5.54 1.37
C ALA A 566 3.07 -4.88 0.02
N GLY A 567 1.93 -4.19 -0.04
CA GLY A 567 1.55 -3.46 -1.24
C GLY A 567 2.29 -2.13 -1.36
N LEU A 568 2.39 -1.38 -0.26
CA LEU A 568 3.15 -0.14 -0.18
C LEU A 568 4.21 -0.21 0.91
N TYR A 569 5.46 0.07 0.56
CA TYR A 569 6.52 0.32 1.52
C TYR A 569 7.18 1.68 1.25
N VAL A 570 7.04 2.62 2.19
CA VAL A 570 7.71 3.92 2.15
C VAL A 570 8.81 3.93 3.20
N SER A 571 10.06 4.17 2.81
CA SER A 571 11.18 4.25 3.74
C SER A 571 12.12 5.42 3.50
N HIS A 572 12.76 5.90 4.57
CA HIS A 572 13.92 6.81 4.48
C HIS A 572 13.67 8.05 3.61
N THR A 573 12.62 8.81 3.92
CA THR A 573 12.30 10.02 3.16
C THR A 573 11.65 11.10 4.02
N GLU A 574 12.13 12.32 3.86
CA GLU A 574 11.49 13.54 4.38
C GLU A 574 10.93 14.40 3.23
N THR A 575 11.13 13.96 2.00
CA THR A 575 10.59 14.60 0.81
C THR A 575 9.06 14.56 0.91
N PRO A 576 8.38 15.71 0.73
CA PRO A 576 6.93 15.74 0.79
C PRO A 576 6.30 14.73 -0.16
N GLY A 577 5.37 13.94 0.37
CA GLY A 577 4.61 12.95 -0.36
C GLY A 577 3.11 13.14 -0.18
N ARG A 578 2.35 12.89 -1.24
CA ARG A 578 0.89 12.98 -1.25
C ARG A 578 0.27 11.75 -1.89
N ILE A 579 -0.68 11.13 -1.20
CA ILE A 579 -1.51 10.06 -1.76
C ILE A 579 -2.92 10.60 -1.95
N TYR A 580 -3.47 10.49 -3.16
CA TYR A 580 -4.84 10.86 -3.52
C TYR A 580 -5.60 9.65 -4.07
N GLY A 581 -6.21 8.87 -3.19
CA GLY A 581 -6.87 7.63 -3.56
C GLY A 581 -5.85 6.51 -3.78
N MET A 582 -5.78 5.58 -2.83
CA MET A 582 -5.03 4.33 -3.00
C MET A 582 -5.73 3.16 -2.31
N SER A 583 -5.87 2.07 -3.04
CA SER A 583 -6.44 0.81 -2.59
C SER A 583 -5.33 -0.24 -2.47
N LEU A 584 -5.19 -0.83 -1.28
CA LEU A 584 -4.23 -1.88 -0.97
C LEU A 584 -4.97 -3.12 -0.48
N GLU A 585 -4.84 -4.21 -1.22
CA GLU A 585 -5.67 -5.39 -0.99
C GLU A 585 -4.88 -6.70 -1.03
N HIS A 586 -5.26 -7.63 -0.16
CA HIS A 586 -4.91 -9.05 -0.20
C HIS A 586 -3.42 -9.37 0.02
N HIS A 587 -2.63 -8.45 0.58
CA HIS A 587 -1.25 -8.73 0.96
C HIS A 587 -1.22 -9.56 2.25
N LEU A 588 -0.24 -10.46 2.39
CA LEU A 588 -0.27 -11.47 3.46
C LEU A 588 0.38 -11.02 4.77
N ARG A 589 1.28 -10.03 4.75
CA ARG A 589 1.98 -9.56 5.95
C ARG A 589 1.60 -8.14 6.32
N ASN A 590 1.62 -7.21 5.37
CA ASN A 590 1.16 -5.84 5.57
C ASN A 590 0.43 -5.30 4.34
N GLU A 591 -0.55 -4.41 4.51
CA GLU A 591 -1.05 -3.63 3.36
C GLU A 591 -0.07 -2.49 3.07
N ALA A 592 0.28 -1.70 4.10
CA ALA A 592 1.28 -0.65 4.00
C ALA A 592 2.25 -0.59 5.20
N ILE A 593 3.49 -0.18 4.92
CA ILE A 593 4.54 0.10 5.91
C ILE A 593 5.13 1.48 5.61
N PHE A 594 5.25 2.33 6.64
CA PHE A 594 6.03 3.57 6.59
C PHE A 594 7.16 3.48 7.62
N ARG A 595 8.41 3.70 7.21
CA ARG A 595 9.60 3.63 8.08
C ARG A 595 10.50 4.85 7.91
N ASN A 596 10.68 5.64 8.97
CA ASN A 596 11.46 6.87 8.92
C ASN A 596 10.97 7.81 7.81
N VAL A 597 9.69 8.16 7.88
CA VAL A 597 8.98 8.99 6.91
C VAL A 597 8.48 10.27 7.57
N ALA A 598 8.62 11.40 6.88
CA ALA A 598 8.09 12.68 7.36
C ALA A 598 7.47 13.53 6.26
N ASN A 599 6.52 14.40 6.64
CA ASN A 599 5.88 15.41 5.79
C ASN A 599 4.92 14.84 4.72
N TRP A 600 4.15 13.82 5.08
CA TRP A 600 3.25 13.13 4.15
C TRP A 600 1.78 13.39 4.47
N LYS A 601 0.98 13.60 3.42
CA LYS A 601 -0.48 13.65 3.51
C LYS A 601 -1.11 12.54 2.69
N ILE A 602 -1.96 11.75 3.32
CA ILE A 602 -2.56 10.55 2.75
C ILE A 602 -4.08 10.75 2.76
N TYR A 603 -4.68 10.79 1.58
CA TYR A 603 -6.10 11.02 1.36
C TYR A 603 -6.73 9.81 0.69
N ASP A 604 -7.91 9.38 1.18
CA ASP A 604 -8.67 8.27 0.60
C ASP A 604 -7.83 6.98 0.52
N PHE A 605 -7.56 6.42 1.70
CA PHE A 605 -6.65 5.29 1.85
C PHE A 605 -7.43 4.08 2.34
N GLN A 606 -7.62 3.12 1.44
CA GLN A 606 -8.48 1.96 1.66
C GLN A 606 -7.70 0.66 1.65
N PHE A 607 -7.96 -0.17 2.65
CA PHE A 607 -7.41 -1.51 2.77
C PHE A 607 -8.50 -2.58 2.71
N GLU A 608 -8.20 -3.71 2.07
CA GLU A 608 -9.04 -4.92 2.11
C GLU A 608 -8.21 -6.18 2.38
N VAL A 609 -8.53 -6.87 3.48
CA VAL A 609 -7.92 -8.15 3.80
C VAL A 609 -8.93 -9.28 3.63
N GLU A 610 -8.59 -10.23 2.74
CA GLU A 610 -9.35 -11.44 2.46
C GLU A 610 -8.90 -12.66 3.31
N ALA A 611 -9.54 -13.82 3.11
CA ALA A 611 -9.28 -15.07 3.83
C ALA A 611 -7.82 -15.58 3.74
N GLU A 612 -7.09 -15.13 2.73
CA GLU A 612 -5.68 -15.43 2.47
C GLU A 612 -4.75 -14.75 3.51
N GLY A 613 -5.11 -13.55 3.96
CA GLY A 613 -4.31 -12.70 4.84
C GLY A 613 -4.80 -12.68 6.28
N VAL A 614 -5.13 -13.84 6.88
CA VAL A 614 -5.72 -13.90 8.24
C VAL A 614 -4.86 -13.16 9.28
N ASP A 615 -3.53 -13.16 9.11
CA ASP A 615 -2.56 -12.53 10.01
C ASP A 615 -1.96 -11.22 9.48
N THR A 616 -2.52 -10.62 8.42
CA THR A 616 -2.04 -9.35 7.86
C THR A 616 -2.20 -8.21 8.87
N GLN A 617 -1.11 -7.47 9.14
CA GLN A 617 -1.11 -6.21 9.89
C GLN A 617 -1.34 -5.07 8.89
N PRO A 618 -2.53 -4.42 8.85
CA PRO A 618 -2.85 -3.55 7.73
C PRO A 618 -1.88 -2.36 7.61
N LEU A 619 -1.72 -1.54 8.66
CA LEU A 619 -0.77 -0.42 8.67
C LEU A 619 0.30 -0.58 9.76
N ASP A 620 1.57 -0.42 9.38
CA ASP A 620 2.70 -0.22 10.29
C ASP A 620 3.33 1.18 10.06
N LEU A 621 3.47 1.98 11.13
CA LEU A 621 4.17 3.28 11.12
C LEU A 621 5.35 3.24 12.08
N ILE A 622 6.57 3.39 11.57
CA ILE A 622 7.82 3.18 12.32
C ILE A 622 8.66 4.45 12.20
N ASP A 623 9.01 5.09 13.32
CA ASP A 623 9.82 6.32 13.36
C ASP A 623 9.29 7.44 12.44
N CYS A 624 7.98 7.52 12.26
CA CYS A 624 7.33 8.47 11.36
C CYS A 624 6.96 9.76 12.08
N ARG A 625 6.94 10.89 11.36
CA ARG A 625 6.51 12.16 11.95
C ARG A 625 5.83 13.14 11.00
N ASN A 626 4.99 14.02 11.53
CA ASN A 626 4.31 15.05 10.73
C ASN A 626 3.57 14.43 9.53
N MET A 627 2.64 13.52 9.82
CA MET A 627 1.84 12.84 8.81
C MET A 627 0.35 13.00 9.10
N THR A 628 -0.45 13.12 8.03
CA THR A 628 -1.90 13.17 8.12
C THR A 628 -2.51 12.07 7.26
N PHE A 629 -3.43 11.31 7.85
CA PHE A 629 -4.29 10.36 7.16
C PHE A 629 -5.72 10.89 7.21
N ALA A 630 -6.35 11.06 6.05
CA ALA A 630 -7.70 11.58 5.93
C ALA A 630 -8.59 10.59 5.18
N ASN A 631 -9.71 10.21 5.80
CA ASN A 631 -10.58 9.11 5.37
C ASN A 631 -9.79 7.81 5.20
N PHE A 632 -9.25 7.30 6.31
CA PHE A 632 -8.57 6.00 6.35
C PHE A 632 -9.58 4.89 6.63
N TYR A 633 -9.73 3.96 5.68
CA TYR A 633 -10.67 2.86 5.76
C TYR A 633 -9.91 1.53 5.79
N SER A 634 -9.98 0.84 6.93
CA SER A 634 -9.42 -0.50 7.07
C SER A 634 -10.56 -1.53 7.07
N TYR A 635 -10.69 -2.28 5.97
CA TYR A 635 -11.73 -3.28 5.80
C TYR A 635 -11.17 -4.72 5.84
N ARG A 636 -11.95 -5.63 6.43
CA ARG A 636 -11.74 -7.08 6.27
C ARG A 636 -13.03 -7.75 5.84
N VAL A 637 -12.92 -8.76 5.00
CA VAL A 637 -14.07 -9.38 4.37
C VAL A 637 -14.90 -10.26 5.31
N SER A 638 -16.09 -10.63 4.85
CA SER A 638 -17.01 -11.46 5.64
C SER A 638 -16.53 -12.88 5.94
N ARG A 639 -15.60 -13.40 5.14
CA ARG A 639 -15.06 -14.76 5.26
C ARG A 639 -14.01 -14.92 6.37
N MET A 640 -13.68 -13.85 7.09
CA MET A 640 -12.66 -13.87 8.13
C MET A 640 -13.03 -14.73 9.34
N LEU A 641 -12.06 -15.53 9.81
CA LEU A 641 -12.24 -16.51 10.90
C LEU A 641 -11.52 -16.11 12.20
N LYS A 642 -10.70 -15.06 12.19
CA LYS A 642 -9.92 -14.61 13.35
C LYS A 642 -9.91 -13.07 13.41
N SER A 643 -10.15 -12.53 14.59
CA SER A 643 -9.93 -11.11 14.89
C SER A 643 -8.44 -10.81 14.99
N TYR A 644 -8.00 -9.68 14.44
CA TYR A 644 -6.58 -9.30 14.48
C TYR A 644 -6.25 -8.39 15.67
N PRO A 645 -4.99 -8.29 16.15
CA PRO A 645 -4.65 -7.42 17.28
C PRO A 645 -4.96 -5.94 17.02
N SER A 646 -4.53 -5.38 15.89
CA SER A 646 -4.71 -3.96 15.59
C SER A 646 -4.77 -3.64 14.09
N ALA A 647 -5.58 -2.67 13.68
CA ALA A 647 -5.56 -2.18 12.29
C ALA A 647 -4.31 -1.34 11.98
N ILE A 648 -3.86 -0.55 12.95
CA ILE A 648 -2.68 0.31 12.87
C ILE A 648 -1.74 -0.04 14.03
N ARG A 649 -0.45 -0.20 13.74
CA ARG A 649 0.58 -0.37 14.75
C ARG A 649 1.68 0.67 14.57
N THR A 650 2.12 1.24 15.68
CA THR A 650 3.03 2.40 15.71
C THR A 650 4.24 2.12 16.59
N TRP A 651 5.39 2.69 16.18
CA TRP A 651 6.64 2.71 16.95
C TRP A 651 7.27 4.10 16.82
N ASN A 652 7.52 4.75 17.96
CA ASN A 652 8.25 6.02 18.06
C ASN A 652 7.75 7.12 17.10
N CYS A 653 6.45 7.12 16.81
CA CYS A 653 5.87 8.07 15.89
C CYS A 653 5.46 9.36 16.62
N LYS A 654 5.58 10.50 15.94
CA LYS A 654 5.30 11.82 16.51
C LYS A 654 4.43 12.66 15.58
N ASP A 655 3.45 13.38 16.11
CA ASP A 655 2.57 14.26 15.32
C ASP A 655 1.95 13.53 14.12
N ILE A 656 1.35 12.37 14.39
CA ILE A 656 0.54 11.62 13.42
C ILE A 656 -0.92 11.92 13.70
N GLU A 657 -1.66 12.24 12.66
CA GLU A 657 -3.07 12.61 12.78
C GLU A 657 -3.92 11.79 11.83
N PHE A 658 -4.91 11.08 12.38
CA PHE A 658 -5.96 10.41 11.64
C PHE A 658 -7.23 11.25 11.71
N LEU A 659 -7.78 11.59 10.55
CA LEU A 659 -9.00 12.35 10.36
C LEU A 659 -9.97 11.43 9.63
N ASN A 660 -11.09 11.12 10.28
CA ASN A 660 -12.03 10.11 9.83
C ASN A 660 -11.35 8.73 9.70
N LEU A 661 -11.11 8.09 10.85
CA LEU A 661 -10.65 6.72 10.94
C LEU A 661 -11.86 5.79 10.99
N HIS A 662 -11.96 4.92 9.99
CA HIS A 662 -13.01 3.92 9.86
C HIS A 662 -12.40 2.53 9.78
N ASN A 663 -12.69 1.70 10.79
CA ASN A 663 -12.20 0.32 10.87
C ASN A 663 -13.40 -0.62 10.98
N TYR A 664 -13.68 -1.37 9.92
CA TYR A 664 -14.94 -2.10 9.80
C TYR A 664 -14.78 -3.44 9.09
N ALA A 665 -15.61 -4.42 9.40
CA ALA A 665 -15.70 -5.65 8.63
C ALA A 665 -17.09 -6.26 8.72
N HIS A 666 -17.50 -6.95 7.66
CA HIS A 666 -18.63 -7.88 7.67
C HIS A 666 -18.23 -9.26 8.24
N ALA A 667 -17.24 -9.31 9.13
CA ALA A 667 -16.58 -10.56 9.49
C ALA A 667 -17.51 -11.54 10.24
N ARG A 668 -17.34 -12.85 10.02
CA ARG A 668 -17.94 -13.91 10.85
C ARG A 668 -17.43 -13.91 12.30
N VAL A 669 -16.41 -13.11 12.61
CA VAL A 669 -15.93 -12.88 13.97
C VAL A 669 -16.65 -11.70 14.62
N LYS A 670 -16.70 -11.70 15.96
CA LYS A 670 -17.43 -10.67 16.73
C LYS A 670 -16.90 -9.24 16.52
N PHE A 671 -15.65 -9.10 16.13
CA PHE A 671 -14.98 -7.82 15.87
C PHE A 671 -13.81 -8.00 14.88
N THR A 672 -13.54 -7.00 14.04
CA THR A 672 -12.48 -7.02 13.02
C THR A 672 -11.08 -7.07 13.64
N SER A 673 -10.85 -6.17 14.59
CA SER A 673 -9.59 -6.01 15.31
C SER A 673 -9.86 -5.63 16.78
N ASN A 674 -8.92 -5.97 17.66
CA ASN A 674 -9.01 -5.64 19.09
C ASN A 674 -8.80 -4.14 19.35
N ALA A 675 -7.93 -3.49 18.56
CA ALA A 675 -7.75 -2.05 18.56
C ALA A 675 -7.71 -1.48 17.13
N SER A 676 -8.15 -0.25 16.95
CA SER A 676 -7.88 0.48 15.72
C SER A 676 -6.42 0.90 15.64
N LEU A 677 -5.82 1.29 16.77
CA LEU A 677 -4.40 1.62 16.87
C LEU A 677 -3.79 1.03 18.13
N TYR A 678 -2.60 0.44 18.00
CA TYR A 678 -1.74 0.01 19.10
C TYR A 678 -0.34 0.64 18.96
N ASP A 679 0.13 1.33 20.00
CA ASP A 679 1.51 1.82 20.07
C ASP A 679 2.36 0.86 20.91
N VAL A 680 3.43 0.34 20.31
CA VAL A 680 4.17 -0.80 20.88
C VAL A 680 4.99 -0.40 22.11
N ASN A 681 5.58 0.79 22.12
CA ASN A 681 6.49 1.23 23.18
C ASN A 681 5.75 1.80 24.39
N THR A 682 4.69 2.57 24.16
CA THR A 682 3.84 3.10 25.24
C THR A 682 2.84 2.07 25.74
N ARG A 683 2.51 1.06 24.91
CA ARG A 683 1.49 0.04 25.17
C ARG A 683 0.08 0.62 25.33
N HIS A 684 -0.17 1.79 24.72
CA HIS A 684 -1.50 2.37 24.60
C HIS A 684 -2.28 1.77 23.42
N GLU A 685 -3.61 1.73 23.56
CA GLU A 685 -4.53 1.21 22.56
C GLU A 685 -5.70 2.18 22.36
N ALA A 686 -6.03 2.49 21.11
CA ALA A 686 -7.28 3.13 20.72
C ALA A 686 -8.25 2.04 20.22
N ARG A 687 -9.23 1.66 21.05
CA ARG A 687 -10.10 0.49 20.77
C ARG A 687 -11.33 0.77 19.92
N ARG A 688 -11.81 2.02 19.86
CA ARG A 688 -13.00 2.35 19.05
C ARG A 688 -12.70 2.20 17.57
N TRP A 689 -13.69 1.80 16.79
CA TRP A 689 -13.58 1.63 15.33
C TRP A 689 -13.77 2.91 14.52
N GLU A 690 -14.37 3.91 15.16
CA GLU A 690 -14.80 5.13 14.51
C GLU A 690 -14.22 6.30 15.29
N PHE A 691 -13.44 7.14 14.60
CA PHE A 691 -12.95 8.41 15.12
C PHE A 691 -13.10 9.48 14.04
N ALA A 692 -13.71 10.61 14.39
CA ALA A 692 -13.54 11.80 13.57
C ALA A 692 -12.09 12.27 13.65
N ARG A 693 -11.46 12.20 14.81
CA ARG A 693 -10.05 12.55 14.96
C ARG A 693 -9.36 11.72 16.03
N LEU A 694 -8.16 11.25 15.69
CA LEU A 694 -7.23 10.58 16.60
C LEU A 694 -5.83 11.13 16.34
N LYS A 695 -5.22 11.76 17.35
CA LYS A 695 -3.85 12.25 17.27
C LYS A 695 -2.92 11.39 18.14
N LEU A 696 -1.78 11.02 17.56
CA LEU A 696 -0.61 10.51 18.28
C LEU A 696 0.40 11.66 18.39
N THR A 697 0.67 12.10 19.62
CA THR A 697 1.54 13.25 19.90
C THR A 697 3.01 12.87 19.93
N GLY A 698 3.35 11.62 20.25
CA GLY A 698 4.71 11.15 20.49
C GLY A 698 5.24 11.52 21.87
N GLU A 699 4.39 12.09 22.74
CA GLU A 699 4.71 12.48 24.12
C GLU A 699 3.97 11.61 25.14
N GLU A 700 3.27 10.57 24.68
CA GLU A 700 2.55 9.63 25.52
C GLU A 700 3.50 8.82 26.41
N ASN A 701 3.08 8.63 27.65
CA ASN A 701 3.80 7.86 28.63
C ASN A 701 3.55 6.37 28.41
N ARG A 702 4.49 5.56 28.91
CA ARG A 702 4.27 4.12 28.96
C ARG A 702 3.16 3.80 29.96
N LYS A 703 2.11 3.12 29.49
CA LYS A 703 0.96 2.69 30.28
C LYS A 703 1.33 1.84 31.50
N TYR A 704 2.34 0.98 31.34
CA TYR A 704 2.86 0.08 32.38
C TYR A 704 4.37 0.27 32.54
N PRO A 705 4.83 1.10 33.50
CA PRO A 705 6.25 1.34 33.75
C PRO A 705 7.04 0.07 34.08
N LEU A 706 8.33 0.06 33.75
CA LEU A 706 9.29 -0.96 34.17
C LEU A 706 9.88 -0.57 35.53
N ASN A 707 9.68 -1.40 36.55
CA ASN A 707 10.10 -1.14 37.93
C ASN A 707 11.50 -1.69 38.25
N ASN A 708 12.09 -2.51 37.35
CA ASN A 708 13.38 -3.18 37.53
C ASN A 708 13.46 -3.99 38.84
N GLU A 709 12.37 -4.67 39.20
CA GLU A 709 12.34 -5.56 40.35
C GLU A 709 13.28 -6.76 40.11
N LYS A 710 14.20 -7.02 41.03
CA LYS A 710 15.22 -8.07 40.89
C LYS A 710 14.58 -9.45 40.73
N GLY A 711 15.07 -10.23 39.77
CA GLY A 711 14.61 -11.61 39.52
C GLY A 711 13.20 -11.73 38.97
N LYS A 712 12.52 -10.61 38.66
CA LYS A 712 11.16 -10.62 38.11
C LYS A 712 11.18 -10.24 36.63
N ALA A 713 10.48 -11.01 35.82
CA ALA A 713 10.30 -10.73 34.41
C ALA A 713 9.31 -9.58 34.19
N GLU A 714 9.76 -8.54 33.49
CA GLU A 714 8.96 -7.38 33.12
C GLU A 714 8.85 -7.27 31.60
N VAL A 715 7.63 -7.15 31.08
CA VAL A 715 7.37 -7.04 29.64
C VAL A 715 7.90 -5.70 29.13
N ILE A 716 8.82 -5.72 28.17
CA ILE A 716 9.29 -4.55 27.41
C ILE A 716 8.31 -4.25 26.28
N ALA A 717 7.99 -5.24 25.45
CA ALA A 717 7.07 -5.12 24.34
C ALA A 717 6.31 -6.43 24.13
N SER A 718 5.09 -6.33 23.60
CA SER A 718 4.19 -7.46 23.34
C SER A 718 3.42 -7.23 22.03
N GLY A 719 2.78 -8.29 21.53
CA GLY A 719 2.01 -8.23 20.28
C GLY A 719 2.76 -8.83 19.08
N PHE A 720 3.75 -9.67 19.36
CA PHE A 720 4.41 -10.49 18.36
C PHE A 720 3.73 -11.85 18.24
N GLU A 721 3.98 -12.53 17.13
CA GLU A 721 3.46 -13.86 16.82
C GLU A 721 4.31 -14.96 17.45
N PHE A 722 5.62 -14.93 17.18
CA PHE A 722 6.59 -15.85 17.76
C PHE A 722 8.01 -15.26 17.62
N ILE A 723 8.54 -14.68 18.70
CA ILE A 723 9.89 -14.07 18.70
C ILE A 723 10.98 -15.00 19.21
N ASP A 724 12.16 -14.89 18.61
CA ASP A 724 13.36 -15.67 18.92
C ASP A 724 14.64 -14.91 18.55
N GLY A 725 15.80 -15.56 18.74
CA GLY A 725 17.06 -15.16 18.11
C GLY A 725 17.67 -13.86 18.63
N LEU A 726 17.84 -13.72 19.95
CA LEU A 726 18.46 -12.53 20.53
C LEU A 726 19.93 -12.39 20.09
N ALA A 727 20.30 -11.16 19.71
CA ALA A 727 21.68 -10.77 19.42
C ALA A 727 21.98 -9.37 19.98
N LYS A 728 23.26 -9.02 20.11
CA LYS A 728 23.70 -7.71 20.60
C LYS A 728 24.77 -7.10 19.71
N ASP A 729 24.73 -5.78 19.52
CA ASP A 729 25.85 -5.03 18.93
C ASP A 729 26.85 -4.53 20.00
N SER A 730 27.99 -4.00 19.56
CA SER A 730 29.05 -3.46 20.41
C SER A 730 28.59 -2.28 21.29
N ARG A 731 27.50 -1.61 20.92
CA ARG A 731 26.91 -0.48 21.65
C ARG A 731 25.84 -0.92 22.65
N GLY A 732 25.54 -2.21 22.72
CA GLY A 732 24.54 -2.78 23.62
C GLY A 732 23.12 -2.82 23.08
N ASN A 733 22.87 -2.41 21.83
CA ASN A 733 21.55 -2.59 21.21
C ASN A 733 21.26 -4.07 21.05
N ILE A 734 20.00 -4.43 21.23
CA ILE A 734 19.54 -5.81 21.19
C ILE A 734 18.67 -6.02 19.95
N TYR A 735 18.85 -7.14 19.27
CA TYR A 735 18.07 -7.52 18.08
C TYR A 735 17.35 -8.84 18.32
N PHE A 736 16.19 -9.02 17.71
CA PHE A 736 15.41 -10.26 17.75
C PHE A 736 14.53 -10.37 16.49
N CYS A 737 14.04 -11.57 16.17
CA CYS A 737 13.28 -11.83 14.95
C CYS A 737 12.02 -12.66 15.17
N GLU A 738 11.12 -12.63 14.19
CA GLU A 738 9.99 -13.56 14.08
C GLU A 738 10.19 -14.51 12.89
N SER A 739 10.07 -15.81 13.14
CA SER A 739 10.35 -16.81 12.10
C SER A 739 9.29 -16.88 11.01
N ARG A 740 8.01 -16.93 11.38
CA ARG A 740 6.90 -17.03 10.42
C ARG A 740 6.55 -15.68 9.80
N MET A 741 6.54 -14.60 10.60
CA MET A 741 6.26 -13.25 10.12
C MET A 741 7.46 -12.60 9.41
N ARG A 742 8.67 -13.18 9.54
CA ARG A 742 9.92 -12.81 8.84
C ARG A 742 10.36 -11.36 9.09
N ARG A 743 10.10 -10.87 10.30
CA ARG A 743 10.43 -9.51 10.74
C ARG A 743 11.62 -9.52 11.69
N ILE A 744 12.38 -8.43 11.66
CA ILE A 744 13.52 -8.20 12.56
C ILE A 744 13.30 -6.89 13.30
N TYR A 745 13.59 -6.93 14.60
CA TYR A 745 13.38 -5.83 15.52
C TYR A 745 14.68 -5.45 16.23
N LYS A 746 14.73 -4.22 16.73
CA LYS A 746 15.80 -3.67 17.54
C LYS A 746 15.20 -3.07 18.82
N LEU A 747 15.76 -3.42 19.97
CA LEU A 747 15.64 -2.66 21.21
C LEU A 747 16.88 -1.75 21.33
N ASP A 748 16.66 -0.44 21.30
CA ASP A 748 17.73 0.53 21.43
C ASP A 748 18.15 0.69 22.90
N ALA A 749 19.45 0.53 23.16
CA ALA A 749 19.97 0.53 24.52
C ALA A 749 19.96 1.92 25.18
N ALA A 750 19.98 2.99 24.39
CA ALA A 750 20.07 4.35 24.90
C ALA A 750 18.71 4.88 25.39
N ASN A 751 17.62 4.50 24.71
CA ASN A 751 16.27 5.01 25.03
C ASN A 751 15.27 3.93 25.46
N GLY A 752 15.63 2.64 25.37
CA GLY A 752 14.77 1.52 25.77
C GLY A 752 13.59 1.25 24.83
N GLN A 753 13.61 1.79 23.61
CA GLN A 753 12.52 1.64 22.63
C GLN A 753 12.76 0.48 21.67
N VAL A 754 11.69 -0.26 21.39
CA VAL A 754 11.65 -1.30 20.36
C VAL A 754 11.25 -0.69 19.02
N THR A 755 11.88 -1.15 17.93
CA THR A 755 11.62 -0.66 16.56
C THR A 755 11.70 -1.84 15.58
N SER A 756 10.83 -1.88 14.57
CA SER A 756 10.95 -2.84 13.44
C SER A 756 11.95 -2.32 12.40
N ILE A 757 13.01 -3.10 12.11
CA ILE A 757 14.13 -2.65 11.28
C ILE A 757 14.23 -3.35 9.91
N ALA A 758 13.63 -4.53 9.76
CA ALA A 758 13.64 -5.23 8.48
C ALA A 758 12.42 -6.14 8.31
N ASP A 759 11.98 -6.26 7.06
CA ASP A 759 10.92 -7.17 6.61
C ASP A 759 11.34 -7.70 5.24
N PHE A 760 11.77 -8.96 5.19
CA PHE A 760 12.21 -9.64 3.97
C PHE A 760 11.45 -10.95 3.82
N PRO A 761 11.27 -11.49 2.60
CA PRO A 761 10.55 -12.75 2.40
C PRO A 761 11.31 -14.00 2.90
N TRP A 762 12.34 -13.84 3.74
CA TRP A 762 13.19 -14.92 4.24
C TRP A 762 12.93 -15.21 5.72
N ASN A 763 12.52 -16.44 6.05
CA ASN A 763 12.24 -16.86 7.43
C ASN A 763 13.49 -16.77 8.32
N ALA A 764 13.60 -15.73 9.15
CA ALA A 764 14.70 -15.54 10.10
C ALA A 764 14.50 -16.42 11.34
N VAL A 765 15.49 -17.23 11.71
CA VAL A 765 15.39 -18.14 12.88
C VAL A 765 16.31 -17.75 14.02
N ALA A 766 17.47 -17.16 13.71
CA ALA A 766 18.41 -16.66 14.71
C ALA A 766 19.23 -15.51 14.14
N LEU A 767 19.76 -14.67 15.03
CA LEU A 767 20.54 -13.49 14.71
C LEU A 767 21.90 -13.53 15.41
N VAL A 768 22.89 -12.85 14.83
CA VAL A 768 24.18 -12.58 15.48
C VAL A 768 24.83 -11.34 14.87
N CYS A 769 25.64 -10.59 15.61
CA CYS A 769 26.42 -9.48 15.03
C CYS A 769 27.85 -9.94 14.74
N ASP A 770 28.43 -9.47 13.64
CA ASP A 770 29.87 -9.63 13.39
C ASP A 770 30.70 -8.62 14.22
N THR A 771 32.01 -8.57 14.03
CA THR A 771 32.89 -7.66 14.79
C THR A 771 32.78 -6.19 14.39
N GLU A 772 32.02 -5.88 13.32
CA GLU A 772 31.76 -4.54 12.81
C GLU A 772 30.29 -4.12 12.97
N ASP A 773 29.52 -4.84 13.79
CA ASP A 773 28.09 -4.63 14.04
C ASP A 773 27.19 -4.80 12.78
N ASN A 774 27.62 -5.56 11.77
CA ASN A 774 26.71 -6.06 10.76
C ASN A 774 25.85 -7.18 11.37
N LEU A 775 24.54 -7.10 11.19
CA LEU A 775 23.61 -8.10 11.68
C LEU A 775 23.49 -9.24 10.68
N ILE A 776 23.88 -10.43 11.10
CA ILE A 776 23.78 -11.67 10.36
C ILE A 776 22.46 -12.36 10.73
N VAL A 777 21.77 -12.85 9.72
CA VAL A 777 20.47 -13.50 9.83
C VAL A 777 20.57 -14.94 9.32
N VAL A 778 20.30 -15.89 10.21
CA VAL A 778 20.17 -17.31 9.85
C VAL A 778 18.76 -17.55 9.36
N THR A 779 18.60 -18.18 8.19
CA THR A 779 17.29 -18.40 7.59
C THR A 779 16.95 -19.87 7.39
N LYS A 780 15.65 -20.17 7.49
CA LYS A 780 15.05 -21.39 7.01
C LYS A 780 14.57 -21.18 5.57
N TYR A 781 15.42 -21.48 4.60
CA TYR A 781 15.14 -21.28 3.18
C TYR A 781 14.55 -22.51 2.50
N ILE A 782 13.54 -22.29 1.65
CA ILE A 782 12.96 -23.28 0.74
C ILE A 782 13.33 -22.84 -0.66
N SER A 783 14.06 -23.67 -1.40
CA SER A 783 14.44 -23.36 -2.78
C SER A 783 13.20 -23.06 -3.63
N GLN A 784 13.30 -21.99 -4.43
CA GLN A 784 12.28 -21.59 -5.37
C GLN A 784 12.01 -22.72 -6.38
N PRO A 785 10.74 -23.13 -6.55
CA PRO A 785 10.39 -24.13 -7.55
C PRO A 785 10.85 -23.72 -8.96
N GLY A 786 11.53 -24.66 -9.64
CA GLY A 786 11.94 -24.48 -11.03
C GLY A 786 13.16 -23.59 -11.28
N TYR A 787 13.76 -23.00 -10.23
CA TYR A 787 14.99 -22.24 -10.34
C TYR A 787 16.23 -23.11 -10.08
N ASN A 788 16.91 -23.52 -11.16
CA ASN A 788 18.00 -24.52 -11.10
C ASN A 788 19.30 -24.04 -10.41
N ASN A 789 19.41 -22.75 -10.07
CA ASN A 789 20.63 -22.14 -9.50
C ASN A 789 20.52 -21.80 -7.99
N ASP A 790 19.44 -22.19 -7.33
CA ASP A 790 19.15 -21.75 -5.95
C ASP A 790 20.03 -22.42 -4.89
N ASP A 791 20.26 -23.73 -5.06
CA ASP A 791 21.25 -24.51 -4.31
C ASP A 791 21.48 -25.89 -4.97
N THR A 792 22.67 -26.14 -5.51
CA THR A 792 22.98 -27.38 -6.26
C THR A 792 23.62 -28.47 -5.40
N ARG A 793 23.75 -28.27 -4.08
CA ARG A 793 24.50 -29.18 -3.18
C ARG A 793 23.95 -30.61 -3.07
N ASN A 794 22.83 -30.93 -3.74
CA ASN A 794 22.17 -32.24 -3.75
C ASN A 794 21.76 -32.74 -5.15
N ASP A 795 22.54 -32.45 -6.20
CA ASP A 795 22.33 -33.01 -7.55
C ASP A 795 20.89 -32.89 -8.10
N ARG A 796 20.20 -31.79 -7.78
CA ARG A 796 18.82 -31.50 -8.23
C ARG A 796 17.74 -32.46 -7.70
N GLN A 797 17.98 -33.17 -6.61
CA GLN A 797 16.94 -33.93 -5.89
C GLN A 797 16.31 -33.04 -4.79
N PRO A 798 14.97 -32.98 -4.68
CA PRO A 798 14.33 -32.46 -3.47
C PRO A 798 14.89 -33.24 -2.28
N LEU A 799 15.30 -32.55 -1.21
CA LEU A 799 15.80 -33.19 0.01
C LEU A 799 14.74 -34.18 0.54
N PHE A 800 14.90 -35.44 0.17
CA PHE A 800 14.27 -36.57 0.82
C PHE A 800 15.35 -37.25 1.64
N GLY A 801 15.37 -36.90 2.93
CA GLY A 801 16.05 -37.69 3.94
C GLY A 801 17.56 -37.58 3.89
N TRP A 802 18.12 -36.94 4.91
CA TRP A 802 19.44 -37.30 5.37
C TRP A 802 19.50 -38.83 5.63
N ARG A 803 20.51 -39.50 5.06
CA ARG A 803 20.81 -40.94 5.28
C ARG A 803 21.72 -41.16 6.48
N GLY A 804 21.45 -40.53 7.61
CA GLY A 804 22.20 -40.77 8.85
C GLY A 804 21.34 -41.20 10.02
N SER A 805 21.99 -41.59 11.13
CA SER A 805 21.42 -42.41 12.21
C SER A 805 20.46 -41.69 13.18
N GLY A 806 19.75 -40.64 12.75
CA GLY A 806 19.11 -39.66 13.64
C GLY A 806 17.73 -39.15 13.23
N GLY A 807 17.04 -39.80 12.30
CA GLY A 807 15.57 -39.74 12.24
C GLY A 807 14.89 -38.41 11.84
N LEU A 808 15.57 -37.48 11.16
CA LEU A 808 14.92 -36.32 10.55
C LEU A 808 14.31 -36.70 9.19
N TRP A 809 13.07 -37.20 9.19
CA TRP A 809 12.34 -37.58 7.98
C TRP A 809 11.77 -36.36 7.25
N GLY A 810 12.09 -36.17 5.96
CA GLY A 810 11.23 -35.42 5.01
C GLY A 810 11.34 -33.89 4.96
N PHE A 811 12.47 -33.26 5.31
CA PHE A 811 12.62 -31.80 5.23
C PHE A 811 13.24 -31.30 3.93
N THR A 812 12.64 -30.26 3.31
CA THR A 812 13.10 -29.61 2.07
C THR A 812 13.89 -28.31 2.28
N TYR A 813 14.39 -28.05 3.49
CA TYR A 813 15.01 -26.78 3.87
C TYR A 813 16.53 -26.77 3.73
N VAL A 814 17.08 -25.60 3.39
CA VAL A 814 18.52 -25.35 3.38
C VAL A 814 18.81 -24.10 4.19
N PRO A 815 19.82 -24.10 5.08
CA PRO A 815 20.23 -22.87 5.74
C PRO A 815 20.92 -21.96 4.73
N LYS A 816 20.37 -20.75 4.57
CA LYS A 816 20.98 -19.62 3.87
C LYS A 816 21.15 -18.47 4.85
N LEU A 817 22.24 -17.74 4.75
CA LEU A 817 22.52 -16.60 5.62
C LEU A 817 22.69 -15.34 4.78
N TYR A 818 22.24 -14.22 5.35
CA TYR A 818 22.54 -12.90 4.82
C TYR A 818 22.97 -11.99 5.96
N SER A 819 23.58 -10.87 5.60
CA SER A 819 23.88 -9.77 6.52
C SER A 819 23.17 -8.50 6.07
N ILE A 820 22.86 -7.65 7.05
CA ILE A 820 22.36 -6.30 6.87
C ILE A 820 23.05 -5.35 7.85
N ARG A 821 23.17 -4.08 7.48
CA ARG A 821 23.47 -2.99 8.40
C ARG A 821 22.16 -2.51 9.02
N PRO A 822 21.94 -2.62 10.33
CA PRO A 822 20.65 -2.28 10.95
C PRO A 822 20.12 -0.87 10.67
N LYS A 823 21.00 0.11 10.45
CA LYS A 823 20.62 1.50 10.13
C LYS A 823 20.12 1.70 8.70
N ASN A 824 20.40 0.76 7.79
CA ASN A 824 20.04 0.84 6.37
C ASN A 824 19.79 -0.58 5.82
N ALA A 825 18.87 -1.31 6.46
CA ALA A 825 18.67 -2.73 6.19
C ALA A 825 18.28 -2.99 4.73
N ASP A 826 17.36 -2.19 4.20
CA ASP A 826 16.77 -2.37 2.86
C ASP A 826 17.82 -2.36 1.73
N GLU A 827 18.88 -1.55 1.85
CA GLU A 827 19.93 -1.36 0.83
C GLU A 827 21.25 -2.10 1.15
N SER A 828 21.36 -2.72 2.32
CA SER A 828 22.60 -3.36 2.78
C SER A 828 22.57 -4.88 2.76
N PHE A 829 21.51 -5.47 2.23
CA PHE A 829 21.36 -6.92 2.13
C PHE A 829 22.52 -7.55 1.37
N GLN A 830 23.25 -8.45 2.02
CA GLN A 830 24.36 -9.19 1.43
C GLN A 830 24.27 -10.68 1.79
N VAL A 831 24.14 -11.54 0.78
CA VAL A 831 24.20 -13.00 0.95
C VAL A 831 25.59 -13.41 1.44
N LEU A 832 25.66 -14.25 2.47
CA LEU A 832 26.94 -14.73 2.98
C LEU A 832 27.49 -15.89 2.12
N PRO A 833 28.78 -15.86 1.75
CA PRO A 833 29.41 -16.96 1.03
C PRO A 833 29.59 -18.16 1.94
N LEU A 834 29.37 -19.36 1.39
CA LEU A 834 29.73 -20.62 2.01
C LEU A 834 31.10 -21.07 1.48
N VAL A 835 32.09 -21.18 2.35
CA VAL A 835 33.48 -21.50 1.99
C VAL A 835 33.99 -22.71 2.76
N ASN A 836 35.07 -23.32 2.30
CA ASN A 836 35.71 -24.43 3.01
C ASN A 836 36.40 -23.90 4.27
N MET A 837 36.19 -24.55 5.42
CA MET A 837 36.83 -24.18 6.70
C MET A 837 38.37 -24.17 6.62
N GLU A 838 38.97 -24.94 5.71
CA GLU A 838 40.42 -24.96 5.46
C GLU A 838 40.96 -23.67 4.86
N GLN A 839 40.12 -22.86 4.22
CA GLN A 839 40.49 -21.57 3.65
C GLN A 839 40.52 -20.46 4.70
N ILE A 840 39.96 -20.71 5.89
CA ILE A 840 39.95 -19.76 7.00
C ILE A 840 41.17 -20.02 7.89
N GLN A 841 42.10 -19.06 7.93
CA GLN A 841 43.36 -19.23 8.65
C GLN A 841 43.28 -18.90 10.15
N ALA A 842 42.53 -17.87 10.53
CA ALA A 842 42.43 -17.42 11.92
C ALA A 842 41.14 -16.62 12.14
N PRO A 843 39.99 -17.29 12.40
CA PRO A 843 38.77 -16.57 12.78
C PRO A 843 38.99 -15.84 14.11
N LYS A 844 38.42 -14.65 14.28
CA LYS A 844 38.43 -13.94 15.58
C LYS A 844 37.19 -14.20 16.39
N LYS A 845 36.09 -14.51 15.71
CA LYS A 845 34.78 -14.80 16.30
C LYS A 845 34.18 -16.00 15.60
N VAL A 846 33.70 -16.96 16.38
CA VAL A 846 33.00 -18.14 15.87
C VAL A 846 31.64 -18.21 16.51
N CYS A 847 30.62 -18.40 15.67
CA CYS A 847 29.22 -18.35 16.06
C CYS A 847 28.60 -19.74 15.85
N TYR A 848 28.24 -20.40 16.94
CA TYR A 848 27.67 -21.76 16.91
C TYR A 848 26.17 -21.73 17.24
N LEU A 849 25.46 -22.78 16.81
CA LEU A 849 24.09 -23.00 17.26
C LEU A 849 24.11 -23.25 18.77
N ALA A 850 23.28 -22.53 19.52
CA ALA A 850 23.14 -22.77 20.95
C ALA A 850 22.53 -24.15 21.23
N ASN A 851 21.51 -24.54 20.45
CA ASN A 851 20.79 -25.80 20.60
C ASN A 851 20.86 -26.65 19.32
N ARG A 852 21.03 -27.96 19.47
CA ARG A 852 21.01 -28.92 18.33
C ARG A 852 20.17 -30.15 18.66
N THR A 853 19.48 -30.65 17.65
CA THR A 853 18.59 -31.83 17.74
C THR A 853 19.24 -33.08 17.09
N ILE A 854 20.52 -33.38 17.33
CA ILE A 854 21.25 -34.48 16.67
C ILE A 854 21.88 -35.44 17.70
N THR A 855 22.08 -36.70 17.27
CA THR A 855 22.54 -37.84 18.09
C THR A 855 23.80 -37.54 18.90
N GLN A 856 23.85 -38.11 20.11
CA GLN A 856 24.89 -37.90 21.13
C GLN A 856 26.32 -37.89 20.57
N ASN A 857 26.62 -38.72 19.58
CA ASN A 857 27.95 -38.90 19.00
C ASN A 857 28.51 -37.65 18.29
N GLU A 858 27.67 -36.69 17.89
CA GLU A 858 28.17 -35.47 17.24
C GLU A 858 28.77 -34.44 18.23
N TYR A 859 28.35 -34.46 19.49
CA TYR A 859 28.90 -33.56 20.52
C TYR A 859 30.24 -34.04 21.08
N TYR A 860 30.40 -35.36 21.25
CA TYR A 860 31.57 -35.98 21.90
C TYR A 860 32.59 -36.51 20.87
N GLY A 861 33.25 -35.62 20.13
CA GLY A 861 34.24 -36.01 19.10
C GLY A 861 33.63 -36.28 17.71
N GLY A 862 32.47 -35.65 17.43
CA GLY A 862 31.73 -35.77 16.18
C GLY A 862 32.40 -35.17 14.95
N ARG A 863 31.71 -35.26 13.81
CA ARG A 863 32.17 -34.76 12.51
C ARG A 863 32.44 -33.25 12.57
N LYS A 864 33.68 -32.85 12.32
CA LYS A 864 34.05 -31.45 12.14
C LYS A 864 33.33 -30.85 10.91
N PRO A 865 32.77 -29.64 10.99
CA PRO A 865 32.16 -28.97 9.84
C PRO A 865 33.19 -28.74 8.74
N ALA A 866 32.88 -29.15 7.51
CA ALA A 866 33.78 -28.97 6.37
C ALA A 866 33.74 -27.54 5.80
N GLN A 867 32.63 -26.84 6.00
CA GLN A 867 32.35 -25.52 5.45
C GLN A 867 31.85 -24.57 6.54
N CYS A 868 31.93 -23.27 6.27
CA CYS A 868 31.36 -22.22 7.11
C CYS A 868 30.84 -21.07 6.25
N PHE A 869 29.89 -20.32 6.80
CA PHE A 869 29.55 -19.00 6.27
C PHE A 869 30.54 -17.97 6.82
N VAL A 870 30.95 -17.03 5.98
CA VAL A 870 31.86 -15.94 6.38
C VAL A 870 31.07 -14.63 6.41
N ALA A 871 31.16 -13.91 7.52
CA ALA A 871 30.55 -12.59 7.65
C ALA A 871 31.30 -11.53 6.81
N PRO A 872 30.70 -10.34 6.61
CA PRO A 872 31.34 -9.26 5.86
C PRO A 872 32.70 -8.81 6.42
N ASP A 873 32.90 -8.88 7.74
CA ASP A 873 34.17 -8.54 8.40
C ASP A 873 35.34 -9.51 8.09
N GLY A 874 35.07 -10.65 7.43
CA GLY A 874 36.06 -11.66 7.05
C GLY A 874 36.70 -12.43 8.22
N VAL A 875 36.35 -12.12 9.47
CA VAL A 875 36.93 -12.72 10.68
C VAL A 875 35.90 -13.40 11.58
N THR A 876 34.61 -13.15 11.34
CA THR A 876 33.50 -13.85 11.97
C THR A 876 33.03 -14.99 11.05
N ILE A 877 32.97 -16.21 11.60
CA ILE A 877 32.50 -17.38 10.86
C ILE A 877 31.37 -18.10 11.59
N ILE A 878 30.46 -18.69 10.79
CA ILE A 878 29.36 -19.52 11.26
C ILE A 878 29.58 -20.93 10.67
N PRO A 879 30.07 -21.90 11.44
CA PRO A 879 30.30 -23.25 10.93
C PRO A 879 29.01 -23.87 10.40
N TYR A 880 29.10 -24.52 9.23
CA TYR A 880 27.94 -25.09 8.57
C TYR A 880 27.53 -26.40 9.23
N TYR A 881 26.33 -26.40 9.80
CA TYR A 881 25.62 -27.60 10.23
C TYR A 881 24.28 -27.68 9.50
N GLU A 882 23.86 -28.90 9.17
CA GLU A 882 22.60 -29.13 8.44
C GLU A 882 21.39 -28.63 9.23
N ASP A 883 21.44 -28.62 10.56
CA ASP A 883 20.36 -28.20 11.46
C ASP A 883 20.38 -26.70 11.83
N LEU A 884 21.19 -25.87 11.17
CA LEU A 884 21.20 -24.40 11.36
C LEU A 884 19.81 -23.77 11.28
N PHE A 885 18.92 -24.29 10.44
CA PHE A 885 17.57 -23.77 10.28
C PHE A 885 16.64 -24.04 11.48
N ARG A 886 17.08 -24.82 12.50
CA ARG A 886 16.32 -25.15 13.72
C ARG A 886 16.80 -24.39 14.97
N CYS A 887 17.92 -23.68 14.90
CA CYS A 887 18.44 -22.99 16.08
C CYS A 887 17.48 -21.88 16.52
N SER A 888 17.35 -21.71 17.83
CA SER A 888 16.66 -20.58 18.47
C SER A 888 17.62 -19.46 18.85
N SER A 889 18.90 -19.78 19.05
CA SER A 889 19.91 -18.78 19.42
C SER A 889 21.30 -19.18 18.92
N ILE A 890 22.19 -18.18 18.86
CA ILE A 890 23.59 -18.32 18.52
C ILE A 890 24.43 -18.03 19.76
N VAL A 891 25.41 -18.89 20.03
CA VAL A 891 26.43 -18.67 21.05
C VAL A 891 27.74 -18.27 20.38
N GLU A 892 28.38 -17.26 20.96
CA GLU A 892 29.59 -16.65 20.43
C GLU A 892 30.80 -17.07 21.27
N ALA A 893 31.94 -17.33 20.62
CA ALA A 893 33.22 -17.55 21.30
C ALA A 893 34.38 -17.09 20.41
N ALA A 894 35.45 -16.60 21.04
CA ALA A 894 36.75 -16.47 20.39
C ALA A 894 37.51 -17.81 20.46
N PRO A 895 38.43 -18.08 19.52
CA PRO A 895 39.32 -19.22 19.64
C PRO A 895 40.08 -19.22 20.97
N GLY A 896 40.14 -20.39 21.61
CA GLY A 896 40.71 -20.59 22.95
C GLY A 896 39.71 -20.43 24.10
N GLU A 897 38.50 -19.94 23.86
CA GLU A 897 37.47 -19.81 24.89
C GLU A 897 36.65 -21.08 25.08
N ALA A 898 36.06 -21.21 26.27
CA ALA A 898 35.07 -22.25 26.56
C ALA A 898 33.67 -21.76 26.19
N ILE A 899 32.83 -22.66 25.69
CA ILE A 899 31.46 -22.36 25.26
C ILE A 899 30.48 -23.39 25.83
N TYR A 900 29.24 -22.95 26.03
CA TYR A 900 28.12 -23.80 26.44
C TYR A 900 27.14 -23.97 25.27
N THR A 901 26.74 -25.20 25.00
CA THR A 901 25.77 -25.59 23.97
C THR A 901 24.77 -26.58 24.56
N LEU A 902 23.67 -26.83 23.85
CA LEU A 902 22.52 -27.58 24.35
C LEU A 902 22.21 -28.78 23.46
N ASP A 903 22.22 -29.96 24.07
CA ASP A 903 21.64 -31.18 23.51
C ASP A 903 20.14 -31.17 23.80
N GLU A 904 19.34 -30.73 22.82
CA GLU A 904 17.87 -30.60 22.95
C GLU A 904 17.21 -31.97 23.16
N TYR A 905 17.75 -33.03 22.57
CA TYR A 905 17.12 -34.36 22.61
C TYR A 905 17.33 -35.05 23.96
N HIS A 906 18.53 -35.00 24.51
CA HIS A 906 18.84 -35.58 25.83
C HIS A 906 18.67 -34.58 26.97
N GLN A 907 18.26 -33.36 26.66
CA GLN A 907 18.05 -32.26 27.60
C GLN A 907 19.30 -31.94 28.45
N ARG A 908 20.45 -31.72 27.81
CA ARG A 908 21.75 -31.52 28.50
C ARG A 908 22.45 -30.24 28.10
N VAL A 909 23.20 -29.68 29.05
CA VAL A 909 24.13 -28.57 28.83
C VAL A 909 25.53 -29.14 28.63
N ILE A 910 26.16 -28.81 27.50
CA ILE A 910 27.47 -29.30 27.10
C ILE A 910 28.46 -28.15 27.15
N ARG A 911 29.61 -28.38 27.79
CA ARG A 911 30.74 -27.46 27.79
C ARG A 911 31.81 -27.96 26.84
N SER A 912 32.29 -27.08 25.95
CA SER A 912 33.33 -27.36 24.96
C SER A 912 34.39 -26.26 24.96
N GLU A 913 35.54 -26.54 24.36
CA GLU A 913 36.59 -25.56 24.06
C GLU A 913 36.65 -25.29 22.55
N VAL A 914 36.99 -24.07 22.16
CA VAL A 914 37.15 -23.69 20.74
C VAL A 914 38.64 -23.71 20.37
N ASP A 915 39.02 -24.48 19.36
CA ASP A 915 40.41 -24.50 18.85
C ASP A 915 40.75 -23.26 17.99
N GLU A 916 42.03 -23.06 17.65
CA GLU A 916 42.51 -21.92 16.85
C GLU A 916 41.85 -21.79 15.47
N ARG A 917 41.26 -22.87 14.96
CA ARG A 917 40.57 -22.93 13.66
C ARG A 917 39.05 -22.82 13.79
N GLY A 918 38.53 -22.65 15.00
CA GLY A 918 37.10 -22.54 15.27
C GLY A 918 36.36 -23.89 15.32
N PHE A 919 37.04 -24.99 15.63
CA PHE A 919 36.37 -26.27 15.92
C PHE A 919 36.11 -26.46 17.41
N LEU A 920 34.97 -27.05 17.74
CA LEU A 920 34.69 -27.51 19.10
C LEU A 920 35.52 -28.77 19.43
N GLN A 921 36.13 -28.77 20.61
CA GLN A 921 36.88 -29.89 21.18
C GLN A 921 36.62 -30.01 22.68
N SER A 922 37.15 -31.06 23.32
CA SER A 922 37.07 -31.26 24.78
C SER A 922 35.64 -31.25 25.36
N SER A 923 34.62 -31.60 24.57
CA SER A 923 33.21 -31.54 24.95
C SER A 923 32.87 -32.51 26.09
N HIS A 924 32.22 -32.02 27.14
CA HIS A 924 31.74 -32.82 28.28
C HIS A 924 30.40 -32.31 28.82
N LEU A 925 29.66 -33.21 29.50
CA LEU A 925 28.43 -32.85 30.21
C LEU A 925 28.76 -31.84 31.32
N PHE A 926 28.05 -30.72 31.35
CA PHE A 926 28.13 -29.71 32.40
C PHE A 926 26.98 -29.83 33.40
N ALA A 927 25.74 -29.90 32.92
CA ALA A 927 24.54 -30.03 33.74
C ALA A 927 23.40 -30.69 32.94
N ASP A 928 22.43 -31.28 33.63
CA ASP A 928 21.14 -31.69 33.03
C ASP A 928 20.17 -30.49 32.99
N GLY A 929 19.24 -30.51 32.03
CA GLY A 929 18.19 -29.49 31.86
C GLY A 929 18.41 -28.47 30.74
N GLY A 930 19.03 -28.86 29.62
CA GLY A 930 19.17 -28.02 28.42
C GLY A 930 18.00 -28.09 27.44
N ASP A 931 17.55 -26.98 26.85
CA ASP A 931 16.49 -26.97 25.82
C ASP A 931 16.76 -25.94 24.70
N ARG A 932 16.46 -24.64 24.90
CA ARG A 932 16.40 -23.66 23.79
C ARG A 932 17.58 -22.71 23.67
N SER A 933 18.05 -22.18 24.80
CA SER A 933 19.04 -21.09 24.81
C SER A 933 19.87 -21.13 26.08
N VAL A 934 21.14 -20.73 25.96
CA VAL A 934 22.09 -20.69 27.08
C VAL A 934 22.93 -19.43 27.01
N VAL A 935 23.14 -18.78 28.17
CA VAL A 935 24.02 -17.62 28.31
C VAL A 935 24.79 -17.70 29.63
N THR A 936 25.92 -17.00 29.70
CA THR A 936 26.77 -16.95 30.89
C THR A 936 26.97 -15.53 31.38
N ASP A 937 26.98 -15.33 32.70
CA ASP A 937 27.30 -14.04 33.30
C ASP A 937 28.80 -13.89 33.59
N GLN A 938 29.20 -12.71 34.09
CA GLN A 938 30.60 -12.43 34.44
C GLN A 938 31.13 -13.23 35.64
N ALA A 939 30.24 -13.78 36.49
CA ALA A 939 30.61 -14.63 37.61
C ALA A 939 30.77 -16.11 37.20
N GLY A 940 30.48 -16.44 35.93
CA GLY A 940 30.51 -17.80 35.41
C GLY A 940 29.25 -18.61 35.71
N ASN A 941 28.16 -17.97 36.15
CA ASN A 941 26.87 -18.63 36.26
C ASN A 941 26.27 -18.86 34.87
N VAL A 942 25.64 -20.01 34.68
CA VAL A 942 25.06 -20.46 33.40
C VAL A 942 23.55 -20.43 33.51
N TYR A 943 22.92 -19.64 32.65
CA TYR A 943 21.47 -19.46 32.56
C TYR A 943 20.94 -20.26 31.37
N VAL A 944 19.94 -21.11 31.60
CA VAL A 944 19.43 -22.05 30.61
C VAL A 944 17.92 -21.94 30.50
N ALA A 945 17.42 -21.68 29.29
CA ALA A 945 16.00 -21.70 28.98
C ALA A 945 15.52 -23.15 28.89
N ASN A 946 14.76 -23.59 29.90
CA ASN A 946 14.16 -24.92 30.02
C ASN A 946 12.84 -24.84 30.82
N GLY A 947 11.73 -24.62 30.11
CA GLY A 947 10.44 -24.31 30.72
C GLY A 947 10.41 -22.89 31.28
N ASP A 948 11.13 -22.68 32.38
CA ASP A 948 11.55 -21.39 32.94
C ASP A 948 13.05 -21.18 32.66
N ILE A 949 13.73 -20.28 33.39
CA ILE A 949 15.18 -20.09 33.27
C ILE A 949 15.89 -20.69 34.48
N SER A 950 16.58 -21.81 34.30
CA SER A 950 17.41 -22.44 35.33
C SER A 950 18.79 -21.78 35.41
N ILE A 951 19.31 -21.58 36.62
CA ILE A 951 20.62 -20.97 36.87
C ILE A 951 21.53 -22.00 37.54
N PHE A 952 22.71 -22.21 36.98
CA PHE A 952 23.76 -23.05 37.53
C PHE A 952 24.99 -22.20 37.86
N ASP A 953 25.71 -22.54 38.94
CA ASP A 953 27.03 -21.96 39.18
C ASP A 953 28.07 -22.51 38.18
N SER A 954 29.30 -22.00 38.22
CA SER A 954 30.39 -22.41 37.33
C SER A 954 30.79 -23.89 37.45
N THR A 955 30.27 -24.62 38.46
CA THR A 955 30.50 -26.06 38.67
C THR A 955 29.37 -26.94 38.13
N GLY A 956 28.29 -26.34 37.63
CA GLY A 956 27.11 -27.05 37.15
C GLY A 956 26.08 -27.33 38.24
N LYS A 957 26.22 -26.76 39.45
CA LYS A 957 25.24 -26.95 40.53
C LYS A 957 24.10 -25.93 40.38
N PRO A 958 22.82 -26.35 40.48
CA PRO A 958 21.69 -25.42 40.40
C PRO A 958 21.69 -24.45 41.59
N ILE A 959 21.52 -23.16 41.31
CA ILE A 959 21.50 -22.07 42.30
C ILE A 959 20.22 -21.24 42.28
N GLY A 960 19.35 -21.40 41.27
CA GLY A 960 18.05 -20.74 41.24
C GLY A 960 17.28 -20.95 39.94
N THR A 961 16.07 -20.39 39.92
CA THR A 961 15.19 -20.37 38.74
C THR A 961 14.54 -19.00 38.66
N ILE A 962 14.43 -18.44 37.45
CA ILE A 962 13.65 -17.23 37.17
C ILE A 962 12.38 -17.66 36.44
N GLU A 963 11.23 -17.36 37.04
CA GLU A 963 9.91 -17.60 36.44
C GLU A 963 9.66 -16.62 35.29
N VAL A 964 9.20 -17.13 34.15
CA VAL A 964 8.87 -16.31 32.98
C VAL A 964 7.40 -16.55 32.60
N PRO A 965 6.58 -15.50 32.40
CA PRO A 965 5.15 -15.67 32.09
C PRO A 965 4.83 -16.46 30.81
N GLU A 966 5.78 -16.51 29.88
CA GLU A 966 5.72 -17.26 28.63
C GLU A 966 7.00 -18.10 28.50
N ARG A 967 6.94 -19.21 27.75
CA ARG A 967 8.11 -20.08 27.58
C ARG A 967 9.25 -19.32 26.87
N PRO A 968 10.46 -19.23 27.47
CA PRO A 968 11.59 -18.54 26.88
C PRO A 968 12.12 -19.29 25.65
N THR A 969 12.43 -18.53 24.59
CA THR A 969 12.96 -19.02 23.31
C THR A 969 14.44 -18.69 23.14
N SER A 970 14.84 -17.46 23.49
CA SER A 970 16.22 -16.99 23.47
C SER A 970 16.55 -16.14 24.71
N LEU A 971 17.81 -16.18 25.13
CA LEU A 971 18.36 -15.46 26.28
C LEU A 971 19.55 -14.60 25.85
N LEU A 972 19.70 -13.42 26.44
CA LEU A 972 20.84 -12.54 26.23
C LEU A 972 21.15 -11.73 27.49
N ILE A 973 22.40 -11.73 27.95
CA ILE A 973 22.85 -10.86 29.04
C ILE A 973 23.49 -9.60 28.47
N ALA A 974 23.03 -8.43 28.92
CA ALA A 974 23.66 -7.15 28.64
C ALA A 974 23.66 -6.26 29.89
N GLY A 975 24.85 -5.99 30.42
CA GLY A 975 25.00 -5.28 31.70
C GLY A 975 24.51 -6.13 32.87
N ASP A 976 23.66 -5.53 33.70
CA ASP A 976 22.98 -6.13 34.85
C ASP A 976 21.58 -6.67 34.49
N LYS A 977 21.31 -6.92 33.20
CA LYS A 977 20.00 -7.38 32.74
C LYS A 977 20.10 -8.64 31.89
N LEU A 978 19.13 -9.53 32.13
CA LEU A 978 18.81 -10.66 31.29
C LEU A 978 17.60 -10.30 30.42
N TYR A 979 17.78 -10.34 29.10
CA TYR A 979 16.74 -10.16 28.11
C TYR A 979 16.25 -11.52 27.62
N ILE A 980 14.95 -11.61 27.42
CA ILE A 980 14.27 -12.88 27.16
C ILE A 980 13.25 -12.65 26.06
N THR A 981 13.39 -13.34 24.93
CA THR A 981 12.27 -13.54 24.01
C THR A 981 11.45 -14.71 24.53
N ALA A 982 10.14 -14.55 24.62
CA ALA A 982 9.25 -15.62 25.03
C ALA A 982 7.93 -15.53 24.26
N VAL A 983 7.75 -16.43 23.30
CA VAL A 983 6.59 -16.57 22.42
C VAL A 983 6.12 -15.22 21.85
N SER A 984 5.22 -14.50 22.51
CA SER A 984 4.60 -13.27 21.98
C SER A 984 5.16 -11.95 22.54
N SER A 985 6.12 -12.01 23.46
CA SER A 985 6.61 -10.84 24.20
C SER A 985 8.11 -10.86 24.49
N LEU A 986 8.72 -9.67 24.50
CA LEU A 986 10.09 -9.42 24.92
C LEU A 986 10.09 -8.97 26.39
N TYR A 987 10.91 -9.61 27.22
CA TYR A 987 11.04 -9.32 28.65
C TYR A 987 12.45 -8.86 29.01
N GLN A 988 12.55 -8.11 30.11
CA GLN A 988 13.78 -7.91 30.87
C GLN A 988 13.64 -8.50 32.27
N VAL A 989 14.75 -8.94 32.84
CA VAL A 989 14.92 -9.26 34.26
C VAL A 989 16.18 -8.57 34.73
N SER A 990 16.10 -7.84 35.85
CA SER A 990 17.32 -7.32 36.50
C SER A 990 18.02 -8.46 37.24
N ILE A 991 19.28 -8.70 36.90
CA ILE A 991 20.16 -9.74 37.44
C ILE A 991 21.33 -9.07 38.19
N GLN A 992 21.82 -9.72 39.25
CA GLN A 992 22.65 -9.19 40.36
C GLN A 992 21.86 -8.69 41.57
#